data_AF-A0A1Z7ZAH9-F1
#
_entry.id   AF-A0A1Z7ZAH9-F1
#
_cell.length_a   1.000
_cell.length_b   1.000
_cell.length_c   1.000
_cell.angle_alpha   90.00
_cell.angle_beta   90.00
_cell.angle_gamma   90.00
#
_symmetry.space_group_name_H-M   'P 1'
#
loop_
_entity.id
_entity.type
_entity.pdbx_description
1 polymer ?
#
loop_
_entity_poly.entity_id
_entity_poly.type
_entity_poly.pdbx_seq_one_letter_code
_entity_poly.pdbx_strand_id
1 'polypeptide(L)'
;MQIMEAINILYWRTGRMAKGIIIIILLILVTHNVSAQQGINYKALIKDGSGNVVASQSITVQFQILQGAGMTNVYQETHSPSTDANGIVIVNIGEGTTTDDYTIIDWGSDDHFLNVQINTGGGLTDMGTTQFMAVPYALNAANAASKIDDLNDGKSDSDGTENGSSLFLGIDAGLNDDSSDNKNVGVGFEVLKNNTTGMNNSAVGWQAMTTNTTGYNNMAIGFQALLSNTTGYSNTASGMSALKNNTTASRNTAFGSSALFNNTTGGSNTAIGFSALFNNSTGIFNTAIGRSALNFNTSGNHNTATGYQSLLNNTIGIYNTANGSASLLSNTSGNNNTAQGYRSLLFNSTGNDNSAIGYQALYSNTTGANNTANGSQALYGNTIGTNNSATGILALYSNTIGNNNTATGSAALLSNTEGLNNTANGKSTLYSNTIGSNNTASGYNALFNNIEGFDNTANGYQALYNNTYGTRNTANGVEALYSNTTSSHNTAMGYQSLYFNTGSGNTATGYQVLYNNTTGGSNTSSGKFSLYSNTEGSFNTATGYYALNSNTTGDNNTANGYYALRLNTTGKNNTATGFEALFSNTTGPYNTANGYKSLRNNTYGDFNTALGYLSLFNNTTGHENTANGAYTLWKNIDGVRNTANGYGALTYNITGDNNTANGYYALYSNTSGEQNTATGSFALNSNTIGIRNTATGYGSLHDNISGNYNQANGYEALHENTTGLENTANGYQVLYYNTTGRGNTASGFGALLSSTTGDYNAAYGYQALFNNTNGFSNTANGSYALFNNSVGDQNTANGYKALYSSNSSNRNTAIGYYALYSTTTGYYNTATGYNALKNNIDGYENVATGYQALHNNTSGYWNTANGFKALDNNTSGSFNTANGKDALGLNTTGVHNTASGYTALVSNTTGNLNTANGVSALGNITTGSNNIGIGYTAQVPNSTGDNQVRIGNTNITYAGVQVAWDVTSDKRWKDNIRELPYGLDVLKQLKPVDYVRKNNEHKTREMGFIAQDVEALLTKIGYKDQGLLHKDDKGYMSLRYNDFIALLTKAIQEQQEIIDSQESEIKSLTAEQQSTNNRLIKIEALLLNTAGK
;
A
#
# COMPACT_ATOMS: atom_id res chain seq x y z
N MET A 1 -42.73 -9.98 -28.64
CA MET A 1 -43.02 -10.14 -30.07
C MET A 1 -43.92 -11.35 -30.19
N GLN A 2 -45.15 -11.10 -30.66
CA GLN A 2 -46.15 -12.06 -31.15
C GLN A 2 -46.62 -13.17 -30.19
N ILE A 3 -47.94 -13.35 -30.17
CA ILE A 3 -48.73 -14.34 -29.42
C ILE A 3 -49.13 -13.88 -28.00
N MET A 4 -50.14 -13.02 -27.92
CA MET A 4 -51.40 -13.31 -27.20
C MET A 4 -52.32 -12.09 -27.29
N GLU A 5 -52.86 -11.89 -28.49
CA GLU A 5 -53.90 -10.92 -28.84
C GLU A 5 -55.31 -11.57 -28.77
N ALA A 6 -55.46 -12.60 -27.95
CA ALA A 6 -56.74 -13.26 -27.70
C ALA A 6 -56.84 -13.56 -26.21
N ILE A 7 -57.98 -13.21 -25.61
CA ILE A 7 -58.38 -13.41 -24.21
C ILE A 7 -58.01 -12.23 -23.28
N ASN A 8 -58.80 -11.15 -23.35
CA ASN A 8 -59.41 -10.45 -22.18
C ASN A 8 -60.11 -9.13 -22.57
N ILE A 9 -60.84 -9.12 -23.69
CA ILE A 9 -61.87 -8.09 -23.97
C ILE A 9 -63.24 -8.75 -23.76
N LEU A 10 -63.53 -9.07 -22.51
CA LEU A 10 -64.85 -9.40 -21.99
C LEU A 10 -64.86 -8.81 -20.57
N TYR A 11 -65.82 -7.95 -20.25
CA TYR A 11 -65.88 -7.07 -19.05
C TYR A 11 -65.24 -5.67 -19.19
N TRP A 12 -65.85 -4.80 -20.01
CA TRP A 12 -66.31 -3.47 -19.55
C TRP A 12 -67.11 -2.73 -20.65
N ARG A 13 -68.00 -3.48 -21.33
CA ARG A 13 -69.13 -2.90 -22.07
C ARG A 13 -70.39 -3.22 -21.28
N THR A 14 -71.31 -2.24 -21.25
CA THR A 14 -72.66 -2.23 -20.66
C THR A 14 -72.77 -1.99 -19.16
N GLY A 15 -72.91 -0.71 -18.79
CA GLY A 15 -73.35 -0.29 -17.47
C GLY A 15 -73.74 1.19 -17.45
N ARG A 16 -75.06 1.45 -17.49
CA ARG A 16 -75.75 2.74 -17.27
C ARG A 16 -75.88 3.72 -18.45
N MET A 17 -76.76 3.38 -19.38
CA MET A 17 -77.78 4.33 -19.85
C MET A 17 -79.11 3.58 -20.04
N ALA A 18 -79.87 3.46 -18.95
CA ALA A 18 -81.22 2.89 -18.92
C ALA A 18 -82.22 3.88 -18.29
N LYS A 19 -82.13 5.17 -18.65
CA LYS A 19 -83.10 6.22 -18.21
C LYS A 19 -83.46 7.25 -19.29
N GLY A 20 -83.23 6.95 -20.57
CA GLY A 20 -83.51 7.89 -21.68
C GLY A 20 -84.59 7.45 -22.68
N ILE A 21 -85.02 6.18 -22.66
CA ILE A 21 -85.87 5.60 -23.72
C ILE A 21 -87.36 5.53 -23.34
N ILE A 22 -87.73 5.96 -22.12
CA ILE A 22 -89.14 5.94 -21.66
C ILE A 22 -89.86 7.30 -21.84
N ILE A 23 -89.15 8.38 -22.18
CA ILE A 23 -89.72 9.74 -22.26
C ILE A 23 -89.96 10.21 -23.72
N ILE A 24 -89.44 9.51 -24.72
CA ILE A 24 -89.56 9.90 -26.14
C ILE A 24 -90.71 9.17 -26.87
N ILE A 25 -91.37 8.20 -26.23
CA ILE A 25 -92.49 7.44 -26.82
C ILE A 25 -93.86 8.12 -26.56
N LEU A 26 -93.92 9.26 -25.86
CA LEU A 26 -95.20 9.79 -25.34
C LEU A 26 -95.70 11.11 -25.93
N LEU A 27 -95.16 11.64 -27.04
CA LEU A 27 -95.51 13.02 -27.43
C LEU A 27 -95.83 13.38 -28.90
N ILE A 28 -95.86 12.49 -29.90
CA ILE A 28 -96.41 12.89 -31.22
C ILE A 28 -97.11 11.71 -31.95
N LEU A 29 -98.32 12.01 -32.47
CA LEU A 29 -99.33 11.19 -33.17
C LEU A 29 -100.43 10.71 -32.20
N VAL A 30 -101.65 11.27 -32.19
CA VAL A 30 -102.63 11.22 -33.29
C VAL A 30 -103.61 12.41 -33.20
N THR A 31 -103.97 13.00 -34.35
CA THR A 31 -105.32 13.56 -34.55
C THR A 31 -105.97 12.86 -35.73
N HIS A 32 -107.05 12.11 -35.46
CA HIS A 32 -108.07 11.71 -36.42
C HIS A 32 -109.43 12.02 -35.78
N ASN A 33 -110.28 12.68 -36.57
CA ASN A 33 -111.62 13.12 -36.20
C ASN A 33 -112.55 11.93 -35.94
N VAL A 34 -113.35 12.03 -34.87
CA VAL A 34 -114.57 11.22 -34.67
C VAL A 34 -115.71 12.20 -34.39
N SER A 35 -116.69 12.23 -35.28
CA SER A 35 -117.95 12.97 -35.10
C SER A 35 -118.87 12.19 -34.15
N ALA A 36 -119.21 12.80 -33.01
CA ALA A 36 -120.15 12.25 -32.03
C ALA A 36 -121.60 12.62 -32.37
N GLN A 37 -122.51 11.66 -32.16
CA GLN A 37 -123.96 11.78 -32.32
C GLN A 37 -124.55 12.79 -31.32
N GLN A 38 -125.35 13.76 -31.77
CA GLN A 38 -125.94 14.82 -30.94
C GLN A 38 -127.47 14.65 -30.83
N GLY A 39 -127.93 13.87 -29.85
CA GLY A 39 -129.36 13.77 -29.51
C GLY A 39 -129.62 13.28 -28.08
N ILE A 40 -130.74 13.68 -27.48
CA ILE A 40 -131.17 13.30 -26.11
C ILE A 40 -132.24 12.21 -26.22
N ASN A 41 -132.02 11.03 -25.64
CA ASN A 41 -133.01 9.95 -25.62
C ASN A 41 -134.19 10.32 -24.70
N TYR A 42 -135.41 10.34 -25.23
CA TYR A 42 -136.65 10.56 -24.49
C TYR A 42 -137.56 9.33 -24.56
N LYS A 43 -137.98 8.85 -23.39
CA LYS A 43 -138.89 7.71 -23.25
C LYS A 43 -140.07 8.10 -22.36
N ALA A 44 -141.29 7.93 -22.86
CA ALA A 44 -142.51 8.25 -22.12
C ALA A 44 -143.58 7.19 -22.28
N LEU A 45 -144.49 7.12 -21.31
CA LEU A 45 -145.72 6.32 -21.33
C LEU A 45 -146.90 7.25 -21.60
N ILE A 46 -147.62 7.02 -22.69
CA ILE A 46 -148.69 7.90 -23.16
C ILE A 46 -150.06 7.34 -22.74
N LYS A 47 -150.89 8.22 -22.16
CA LYS A 47 -152.23 7.91 -21.68
C LYS A 47 -153.25 8.91 -22.21
N ASP A 48 -154.51 8.49 -22.38
CA ASP A 48 -155.63 9.34 -22.77
C ASP A 48 -156.17 10.15 -21.57
N GLY A 49 -157.12 11.06 -21.84
CA GLY A 49 -157.74 11.92 -20.81
C GLY A 49 -158.57 11.17 -19.76
N SER A 50 -158.76 9.85 -19.88
CA SER A 50 -159.39 8.97 -18.88
C SER A 50 -158.35 8.14 -18.09
N GLY A 51 -157.06 8.28 -18.40
CA GLY A 51 -155.95 7.59 -17.73
C GLY A 51 -155.62 6.21 -18.29
N ASN A 52 -156.24 5.79 -19.41
CA ASN A 52 -155.91 4.53 -20.09
C ASN A 52 -154.70 4.73 -21.01
N VAL A 53 -153.88 3.70 -21.21
CA VAL A 53 -152.71 3.79 -22.10
C VAL A 53 -153.14 3.88 -23.57
N VAL A 54 -152.51 4.79 -24.32
CA VAL A 54 -152.73 4.94 -25.76
C VAL A 54 -151.83 3.92 -26.45
N ALA A 55 -152.29 2.69 -26.58
CA ALA A 55 -151.49 1.56 -27.07
C ALA A 55 -151.58 1.39 -28.60
N SER A 56 -150.45 1.11 -29.26
CA SER A 56 -150.36 0.77 -30.69
C SER A 56 -150.95 1.82 -31.65
N GLN A 57 -150.86 3.11 -31.30
CA GLN A 57 -151.37 4.21 -32.13
C GLN A 57 -150.26 5.16 -32.54
N SER A 58 -150.38 5.70 -33.76
CA SER A 58 -149.50 6.79 -34.20
C SER A 58 -149.88 8.06 -33.47
N ILE A 59 -148.90 8.67 -32.83
CA ILE A 59 -149.02 9.93 -32.11
C ILE A 59 -148.04 10.94 -32.68
N THR A 60 -148.27 12.21 -32.43
CA THR A 60 -147.26 13.24 -32.68
C THR A 60 -146.76 13.76 -31.35
N VAL A 61 -145.44 13.81 -31.17
CA VAL A 61 -144.76 14.35 -30.00
C VAL A 61 -143.92 15.53 -30.46
N GLN A 62 -144.19 16.71 -29.93
CA GLN A 62 -143.41 17.91 -30.15
C GLN A 62 -142.59 18.21 -28.90
N PHE A 63 -141.30 18.49 -29.10
CA PHE A 63 -140.40 18.94 -28.05
C PHE A 63 -140.04 20.39 -28.30
N GLN A 64 -140.04 21.18 -27.23
CA GLN A 64 -139.46 22.52 -27.21
C GLN A 64 -138.40 22.57 -26.12
N ILE A 65 -137.25 23.13 -26.44
CA ILE A 65 -136.21 23.50 -25.50
C ILE A 65 -136.38 24.99 -25.23
N LEU A 66 -136.65 25.32 -23.97
CA LEU A 66 -136.88 26.67 -23.51
C LEU A 66 -135.67 27.14 -22.69
N GLN A 67 -135.22 28.37 -22.93
CA GLN A 67 -134.06 28.97 -22.24
C GLN A 67 -134.48 30.06 -21.25
N GLY A 68 -133.88 30.03 -20.06
CA GLY A 68 -133.92 31.07 -19.04
C GLY A 68 -135.26 31.21 -18.29
N ALA A 69 -135.30 32.08 -17.28
CA ALA A 69 -136.50 32.33 -16.48
C ALA A 69 -137.71 32.87 -17.28
N GLY A 70 -137.45 33.39 -18.48
CA GLY A 70 -138.46 33.84 -19.44
C GLY A 70 -139.07 32.74 -20.33
N MET A 71 -138.59 31.49 -20.23
CA MET A 71 -139.08 30.33 -21.00
C MET A 71 -139.11 30.57 -22.51
N THR A 72 -138.06 31.18 -23.06
CA THR A 72 -137.96 31.51 -24.48
C THR A 72 -137.71 30.23 -25.28
N ASN A 73 -138.53 29.91 -26.28
CA ASN A 73 -138.30 28.76 -27.15
C ASN A 73 -137.08 28.99 -28.04
N VAL A 74 -136.04 28.19 -27.83
CA VAL A 74 -134.77 28.27 -28.56
C VAL A 74 -134.55 27.12 -29.52
N TYR A 75 -135.34 26.05 -29.39
CA TYR A 75 -135.34 24.94 -30.33
C TYR A 75 -136.62 24.14 -30.22
N GLN A 76 -137.27 23.87 -31.35
CA GLN A 76 -138.46 23.03 -31.42
C GLN A 76 -138.31 21.93 -32.46
N GLU A 77 -138.74 20.72 -32.15
CA GLU A 77 -138.85 19.65 -33.15
C GLU A 77 -140.10 18.81 -32.94
N THR A 78 -140.51 18.11 -34.00
CA THR A 78 -141.67 17.21 -33.96
C THR A 78 -141.31 15.81 -34.46
N HIS A 79 -141.81 14.80 -33.76
CA HIS A 79 -141.72 13.39 -34.12
C HIS A 79 -143.13 12.81 -34.26
N SER A 80 -143.30 11.83 -35.15
CA SER A 80 -144.57 11.10 -35.33
C SER A 80 -144.40 9.59 -35.08
N PRO A 81 -144.01 9.17 -33.86
CA PRO A 81 -143.81 7.76 -33.55
C PRO A 81 -145.15 7.04 -33.30
N SER A 82 -145.12 5.71 -33.35
CA SER A 82 -146.24 4.88 -32.86
C SER A 82 -145.94 4.36 -31.46
N THR A 83 -146.89 4.44 -30.55
CA THR A 83 -146.77 3.86 -29.21
C THR A 83 -146.78 2.33 -29.29
N ASP A 84 -146.12 1.64 -28.35
CA ASP A 84 -146.18 0.17 -28.28
C ASP A 84 -147.48 -0.33 -27.61
N ALA A 85 -147.61 -1.65 -27.43
CA ALA A 85 -148.77 -2.26 -26.77
C ALA A 85 -149.00 -1.81 -25.33
N ASN A 86 -148.00 -1.19 -24.69
CA ASN A 86 -148.08 -0.64 -23.35
C ASN A 86 -148.26 0.88 -23.35
N GLY A 87 -148.33 1.53 -24.52
CA GLY A 87 -148.42 2.98 -24.66
C GLY A 87 -147.09 3.72 -24.60
N ILE A 88 -145.95 3.03 -24.69
CA ILE A 88 -144.62 3.63 -24.56
C ILE A 88 -144.14 4.14 -25.91
N VAL A 89 -143.46 5.28 -25.89
CA VAL A 89 -142.75 5.88 -27.02
C VAL A 89 -141.29 6.12 -26.63
N ILE A 90 -140.37 5.88 -27.58
CA ILE A 90 -138.95 6.23 -27.47
C ILE A 90 -138.56 7.03 -28.71
N VAL A 91 -138.06 8.23 -28.51
CA VAL A 91 -137.62 9.17 -29.56
C VAL A 91 -136.38 9.91 -29.08
N ASN A 92 -135.52 10.31 -30.00
CA ASN A 92 -134.34 11.12 -29.69
C ASN A 92 -134.61 12.57 -30.04
N ILE A 93 -134.55 13.42 -29.04
CA ILE A 93 -134.65 14.87 -29.20
C ILE A 93 -133.34 15.35 -29.86
N GLY A 94 -133.43 16.07 -30.98
CA GLY A 94 -132.34 16.44 -31.89
C GLY A 94 -132.36 15.71 -33.24
N GLU A 95 -133.21 14.67 -33.39
CA GLU A 95 -133.35 13.86 -34.61
C GLU A 95 -134.77 13.98 -35.23
N GLY A 96 -135.57 14.96 -34.78
CA GLY A 96 -136.93 15.20 -35.23
C GLY A 96 -137.02 16.08 -36.48
N THR A 97 -138.25 16.34 -36.94
CA THR A 97 -138.47 17.32 -38.00
C THR A 97 -138.50 18.71 -37.37
N THR A 98 -137.56 19.58 -37.72
CA THR A 98 -137.41 20.95 -37.19
C THR A 98 -137.06 21.96 -38.29
N THR A 99 -137.34 23.24 -38.04
CA THR A 99 -136.81 24.38 -38.81
C THR A 99 -135.68 25.10 -38.09
N ASP A 100 -135.40 24.71 -36.84
CA ASP A 100 -134.39 25.30 -35.97
C ASP A 100 -133.10 24.48 -36.05
N ASP A 101 -131.96 25.09 -35.76
CA ASP A 101 -130.67 24.41 -35.77
C ASP A 101 -130.28 24.03 -34.34
N TYR A 102 -130.30 22.73 -34.07
CA TYR A 102 -129.99 22.15 -32.77
C TYR A 102 -128.58 22.50 -32.27
N THR A 103 -127.64 22.82 -33.18
CA THR A 103 -126.23 23.07 -32.85
C THR A 103 -125.96 24.46 -32.28
N ILE A 104 -126.92 25.39 -32.39
CA ILE A 104 -126.79 26.78 -31.92
C ILE A 104 -127.33 26.97 -30.49
N ILE A 105 -127.93 25.94 -29.90
CA ILE A 105 -128.44 26.01 -28.52
C ILE A 105 -127.25 26.17 -27.56
N ASP A 106 -127.18 27.31 -26.88
CA ASP A 106 -126.15 27.60 -25.90
C ASP A 106 -126.49 26.97 -24.54
N TRP A 107 -126.15 25.70 -24.39
CA TRP A 107 -126.39 24.93 -23.17
C TRP A 107 -125.67 25.46 -21.90
N GLY A 108 -124.82 26.50 -22.01
CA GLY A 108 -123.96 26.99 -20.93
C GLY A 108 -124.35 28.33 -20.31
N SER A 109 -125.20 29.15 -20.95
CA SER A 109 -125.50 30.51 -20.48
C SER A 109 -126.66 30.61 -19.47
N ASP A 110 -127.61 29.68 -19.48
CA ASP A 110 -128.80 29.71 -18.61
C ASP A 110 -129.40 28.31 -18.38
N ASP A 111 -130.34 28.20 -17.43
CA ASP A 111 -131.15 26.99 -17.23
C ASP A 111 -132.00 26.70 -18.47
N HIS A 112 -131.95 25.45 -18.94
CA HIS A 112 -132.75 24.96 -20.06
C HIS A 112 -133.87 24.03 -19.57
N PHE A 113 -135.03 24.10 -20.21
CA PHE A 113 -136.22 23.33 -19.86
C PHE A 113 -136.73 22.59 -21.09
N LEU A 114 -137.18 21.35 -20.90
CA LEU A 114 -137.86 20.56 -21.90
C LEU A 114 -139.36 20.68 -21.70
N ASN A 115 -140.05 21.28 -22.66
CA ASN A 115 -141.51 21.20 -22.78
C ASN A 115 -141.88 20.09 -23.77
N VAL A 116 -142.86 19.27 -23.40
CA VAL A 116 -143.31 18.12 -24.21
C VAL A 116 -144.78 18.28 -24.51
N GLN A 117 -145.15 18.26 -25.78
CA GLN A 117 -146.54 18.31 -26.22
C GLN A 117 -146.88 17.07 -27.04
N ILE A 118 -148.08 16.53 -26.83
CA ILE A 118 -148.51 15.29 -27.48
C ILE A 118 -149.87 15.47 -28.13
N ASN A 119 -150.01 14.95 -29.35
CA ASN A 119 -151.27 14.89 -30.08
C ASN A 119 -151.61 13.44 -30.42
N THR A 120 -152.75 12.97 -29.91
CA THR A 120 -153.30 11.62 -30.14
C THR A 120 -154.53 11.63 -31.06
N GLY A 121 -154.72 12.70 -31.85
CA GLY A 121 -155.85 12.87 -32.78
C GLY A 121 -156.78 14.05 -32.48
N GLY A 122 -156.48 14.87 -31.46
CA GLY A 122 -157.32 16.00 -31.00
C GLY A 122 -156.63 17.38 -30.97
N GLY A 123 -155.37 17.48 -31.44
CA GLY A 123 -154.53 18.68 -31.30
C GLY A 123 -153.38 18.47 -30.32
N LEU A 124 -152.36 19.34 -30.35
CA LEU A 124 -151.23 19.28 -29.42
C LEU A 124 -151.68 19.66 -28.01
N THR A 125 -151.48 18.76 -27.06
CA THR A 125 -151.74 18.96 -25.64
C THR A 125 -150.42 19.06 -24.90
N ASP A 126 -150.24 20.12 -24.12
CA ASP A 126 -149.04 20.33 -23.30
C ASP A 126 -149.01 19.34 -22.12
N MET A 127 -147.94 18.57 -22.04
CA MET A 127 -147.72 17.54 -21.02
C MET A 127 -146.83 18.03 -19.88
N GLY A 128 -146.41 19.29 -19.92
CA GLY A 128 -145.65 19.95 -18.86
C GLY A 128 -144.21 20.30 -19.28
N THR A 129 -143.64 21.24 -18.53
CA THR A 129 -142.27 21.73 -18.70
C THR A 129 -141.41 21.23 -17.55
N THR A 130 -140.29 20.58 -17.85
CA THR A 130 -139.34 20.04 -16.87
C THR A 130 -137.96 20.64 -17.10
N GLN A 131 -137.30 21.13 -16.05
CA GLN A 131 -135.93 21.64 -16.15
C GLN A 131 -134.95 20.49 -16.45
N PHE A 132 -133.99 20.72 -17.35
CA PHE A 132 -132.85 19.83 -17.50
C PHE A 132 -131.99 19.95 -16.23
N MET A 133 -132.02 18.90 -15.40
CA MET A 133 -131.13 18.81 -14.25
C MET A 133 -129.77 18.28 -14.71
N ALA A 134 -128.79 19.17 -14.85
CA ALA A 134 -127.43 18.77 -15.19
C ALA A 134 -126.85 17.80 -14.13
N VAL A 135 -126.24 16.69 -14.58
CA VAL A 135 -125.47 15.79 -13.70
C VAL A 135 -124.28 16.59 -13.13
N PRO A 136 -123.83 16.40 -11.86
CA PRO A 136 -122.80 17.24 -11.24
C PRO A 136 -121.44 17.37 -11.98
N TYR A 137 -121.22 16.55 -13.01
CA TYR A 137 -120.03 16.60 -13.87
C TYR A 137 -120.15 17.52 -15.09
N ALA A 138 -121.36 17.93 -15.51
CA ALA A 138 -121.55 18.81 -16.67
C ALA A 138 -121.36 20.31 -16.35
N LEU A 139 -121.67 20.74 -15.12
CA LEU A 139 -121.45 22.12 -14.65
C LEU A 139 -119.96 22.48 -14.41
N ASN A 140 -119.05 21.51 -14.44
CA ASN A 140 -117.62 21.73 -14.25
C ASN A 140 -116.79 21.62 -15.55
N ALA A 141 -117.42 21.37 -16.70
CA ALA A 141 -116.72 21.26 -17.99
C ALA A 141 -116.31 22.62 -18.59
N ALA A 142 -116.96 23.72 -18.21
CA ALA A 142 -116.66 25.07 -18.70
C ALA A 142 -115.44 25.75 -18.03
N ASN A 143 -114.84 25.15 -17.00
CA ASN A 143 -113.68 25.72 -16.30
C ASN A 143 -112.35 25.00 -16.58
N ALA A 144 -112.29 24.11 -17.58
CA ALA A 144 -111.10 23.33 -17.90
C ALA A 144 -110.29 23.89 -19.09
N ALA A 145 -110.12 25.21 -19.18
CA ALA A 145 -109.03 25.87 -19.93
C ALA A 145 -108.96 27.39 -19.66
N SER A 146 -108.83 27.82 -18.40
CA SER A 146 -108.62 29.24 -18.08
C SER A 146 -107.14 29.63 -18.22
N LYS A 147 -106.73 29.98 -19.44
CA LYS A 147 -105.57 30.82 -19.86
C LYS A 147 -104.75 30.14 -20.95
N ILE A 148 -104.99 30.48 -22.23
CA ILE A 148 -104.41 31.63 -22.96
C ILE A 148 -105.50 32.03 -23.98
N ASP A 149 -106.28 33.08 -23.71
CA ASP A 149 -107.40 33.55 -24.56
C ASP A 149 -107.45 35.09 -24.61
N ASP A 150 -106.28 35.73 -24.66
CA ASP A 150 -106.18 37.14 -25.02
C ASP A 150 -104.74 37.38 -25.46
N LEU A 151 -104.42 37.12 -26.74
CA LEU A 151 -103.19 37.63 -27.35
C LEU A 151 -103.21 39.17 -27.49
N ASN A 152 -104.24 39.85 -26.99
CA ASN A 152 -104.31 41.31 -26.91
C ASN A 152 -103.24 41.94 -26.00
N ASP A 153 -102.62 41.16 -25.10
CA ASP A 153 -101.47 41.60 -24.28
C ASP A 153 -100.11 41.35 -24.95
N GLY A 154 -100.11 40.67 -26.11
CA GLY A 154 -98.97 40.52 -27.00
C GLY A 154 -98.62 41.85 -27.65
N LYS A 155 -97.89 42.71 -26.92
CA LYS A 155 -97.37 43.97 -27.47
C LYS A 155 -96.28 43.61 -28.50
N SER A 156 -96.62 43.64 -29.78
CA SER A 156 -95.63 43.90 -30.81
C SER A 156 -95.35 45.41 -30.83
N ASP A 157 -94.08 45.80 -30.85
CA ASP A 157 -93.72 47.22 -30.94
C ASP A 157 -94.31 47.86 -32.23
N SER A 158 -94.66 49.14 -32.13
CA SER A 158 -95.27 49.97 -33.16
C SER A 158 -94.33 51.12 -33.52
N ASP A 159 -93.19 50.77 -34.13
CA ASP A 159 -92.20 51.71 -34.67
C ASP A 159 -92.63 52.32 -36.03
N GLY A 160 -93.84 51.98 -36.48
CA GLY A 160 -94.40 52.39 -37.77
C GLY A 160 -93.97 51.55 -38.97
N THR A 161 -93.25 50.44 -38.78
CA THR A 161 -92.72 49.60 -39.88
C THR A 161 -93.33 48.20 -40.01
N GLU A 162 -94.17 47.76 -39.04
CA GLU A 162 -94.83 46.43 -38.99
C GLU A 162 -93.89 45.22 -39.19
N ASN A 163 -92.58 45.39 -38.92
CA ASN A 163 -91.57 44.38 -39.25
C ASN A 163 -91.39 43.27 -38.19
N GLY A 164 -92.19 43.30 -37.11
CA GLY A 164 -92.11 42.34 -36.00
C GLY A 164 -91.00 42.65 -35.00
N SER A 165 -90.86 43.91 -34.60
CA SER A 165 -89.69 44.40 -33.88
C SER A 165 -89.53 43.87 -32.45
N SER A 166 -90.54 43.66 -31.60
CA SER A 166 -90.38 42.98 -30.28
C SER A 166 -91.65 42.19 -29.92
N LEU A 167 -91.56 41.22 -29.01
CA LEU A 167 -92.71 40.43 -28.52
C LEU A 167 -92.70 40.38 -26.99
N PHE A 168 -93.69 41.01 -26.35
CA PHE A 168 -93.88 40.98 -24.90
C PHE A 168 -95.22 40.34 -24.54
N LEU A 169 -95.22 39.37 -23.62
CA LEU A 169 -96.38 38.60 -23.18
C LEU A 169 -96.43 38.51 -21.65
N GLY A 170 -97.49 39.01 -21.03
CA GLY A 170 -97.68 39.07 -19.57
C GLY A 170 -97.71 40.49 -18.99
N ILE A 171 -98.19 40.60 -17.74
CA ILE A 171 -98.41 41.88 -17.05
C ILE A 171 -97.08 42.64 -16.88
N ASP A 172 -97.07 43.93 -17.27
CA ASP A 172 -95.92 44.85 -17.24
C ASP A 172 -94.69 44.38 -18.04
N ALA A 173 -94.86 43.43 -18.97
CA ALA A 173 -93.80 43.02 -19.88
C ALA A 173 -93.45 44.17 -20.85
N GLY A 174 -92.19 44.61 -20.87
CA GLY A 174 -91.73 45.69 -21.75
C GLY A 174 -92.41 47.06 -21.51
N LEU A 175 -92.90 47.33 -20.30
CA LEU A 175 -93.71 48.52 -19.99
C LEU A 175 -93.07 49.86 -20.39
N ASN A 176 -91.75 50.01 -20.18
CA ASN A 176 -90.99 51.24 -20.46
C ASN A 176 -90.15 51.18 -21.75
N ASP A 177 -90.44 50.21 -22.64
CA ASP A 177 -89.81 50.10 -23.96
C ASP A 177 -90.05 51.38 -24.79
N ASP A 178 -88.99 51.88 -25.43
CA ASP A 178 -89.01 53.14 -26.18
C ASP A 178 -89.68 53.03 -27.55
N SER A 179 -90.17 51.84 -27.91
CA SER A 179 -90.86 51.55 -29.17
C SER A 179 -89.98 51.77 -30.41
N SER A 180 -88.66 51.54 -30.27
CA SER A 180 -87.72 51.43 -31.38
C SER A 180 -87.48 49.96 -31.78
N ASP A 181 -86.94 49.70 -32.99
CA ASP A 181 -86.73 48.36 -33.57
C ASP A 181 -85.72 47.49 -32.79
N ASN A 182 -86.13 47.05 -31.60
CA ASN A 182 -85.26 46.49 -30.57
C ASN A 182 -85.14 44.97 -30.60
N LYS A 183 -85.98 44.17 -31.27
CA LYS A 183 -85.83 42.69 -31.39
C LYS A 183 -85.86 41.92 -30.07
N ASN A 184 -86.61 42.39 -29.08
CA ASN A 184 -86.71 41.72 -27.78
C ASN A 184 -87.86 40.68 -27.74
N VAL A 185 -87.69 39.63 -26.94
CA VAL A 185 -88.73 38.65 -26.60
C VAL A 185 -88.84 38.57 -25.08
N GLY A 186 -90.01 38.84 -24.52
CA GLY A 186 -90.27 38.81 -23.07
C GLY A 186 -91.54 38.04 -22.76
N VAL A 187 -91.48 37.02 -21.90
CA VAL A 187 -92.66 36.25 -21.46
C VAL A 187 -92.68 36.09 -19.94
N GLY A 188 -93.65 36.70 -19.26
CA GLY A 188 -93.80 36.66 -17.80
C GLY A 188 -94.11 38.02 -17.16
N PHE A 189 -94.34 38.02 -15.86
CA PHE A 189 -94.63 39.24 -15.08
C PHE A 189 -93.38 40.13 -14.94
N GLU A 190 -93.50 41.42 -15.24
CA GLU A 190 -92.44 42.44 -15.17
C GLU A 190 -91.14 42.06 -15.90
N VAL A 191 -91.26 41.25 -16.94
CA VAL A 191 -90.13 40.86 -17.78
C VAL A 191 -89.70 42.04 -18.65
N LEU A 192 -88.41 42.37 -18.68
CA LEU A 192 -87.87 43.53 -19.43
C LEU A 192 -88.58 44.88 -19.14
N LYS A 193 -89.22 45.04 -17.96
CA LYS A 193 -90.07 46.19 -17.61
C LYS A 193 -89.44 47.56 -17.88
N ASN A 194 -88.17 47.75 -17.49
CA ASN A 194 -87.47 49.03 -17.61
C ASN A 194 -86.59 49.15 -18.87
N ASN A 195 -86.69 48.20 -19.80
CA ASN A 195 -85.88 48.23 -21.01
C ASN A 195 -86.25 49.47 -21.82
N THR A 196 -85.29 50.35 -22.08
CA THR A 196 -85.53 51.59 -22.85
C THR A 196 -85.07 51.38 -24.28
N THR A 197 -83.76 51.44 -24.55
CA THR A 197 -83.15 51.26 -25.88
C THR A 197 -82.45 49.90 -26.06
N GLY A 198 -82.59 48.96 -25.12
CA GLY A 198 -81.85 47.70 -25.13
C GLY A 198 -82.45 46.72 -26.14
N MET A 199 -81.61 46.12 -26.99
CA MET A 199 -82.06 45.31 -28.13
C MET A 199 -81.64 43.83 -28.08
N ASN A 200 -82.32 42.97 -28.83
CA ASN A 200 -82.06 41.55 -29.04
C ASN A 200 -82.03 40.71 -27.75
N ASN A 201 -82.82 41.08 -26.75
CA ASN A 201 -82.89 40.35 -25.48
C ASN A 201 -84.01 39.29 -25.50
N SER A 202 -83.78 38.12 -24.92
CA SER A 202 -84.77 37.04 -24.76
C SER A 202 -84.97 36.70 -23.28
N ALA A 203 -86.14 36.97 -22.73
CA ALA A 203 -86.43 36.86 -21.30
C ALA A 203 -87.71 36.05 -21.06
N VAL A 204 -87.66 35.02 -20.22
CA VAL A 204 -88.81 34.16 -19.89
C VAL A 204 -88.81 33.83 -18.40
N GLY A 205 -89.85 34.25 -17.67
CA GLY A 205 -90.01 33.99 -16.25
C GLY A 205 -90.35 35.23 -15.44
N TRP A 206 -90.81 35.02 -14.20
CA TRP A 206 -91.22 36.10 -13.30
C TRP A 206 -90.03 37.01 -12.95
N GLN A 207 -90.16 38.31 -13.26
CA GLN A 207 -89.13 39.33 -13.08
C GLN A 207 -87.77 39.03 -13.74
N ALA A 208 -87.76 38.37 -14.90
CA ALA A 208 -86.54 38.21 -15.67
C ALA A 208 -86.16 39.53 -16.37
N MET A 209 -84.90 39.99 -16.22
CA MET A 209 -84.40 41.27 -16.81
C MET A 209 -85.23 42.54 -16.49
N THR A 210 -85.90 42.61 -15.34
CA THR A 210 -86.80 43.74 -15.01
C THR A 210 -86.14 45.12 -15.07
N THR A 211 -84.87 45.25 -14.68
CA THR A 211 -84.17 46.55 -14.61
C THR A 211 -83.26 46.85 -15.79
N ASN A 212 -83.27 46.02 -16.85
CA ASN A 212 -82.50 46.29 -18.07
C ASN A 212 -82.88 47.65 -18.62
N THR A 213 -81.93 48.52 -18.95
CA THR A 213 -82.21 49.85 -19.51
C THR A 213 -81.69 49.94 -20.94
N THR A 214 -80.40 49.70 -21.16
CA THR A 214 -79.76 49.77 -22.49
C THR A 214 -78.98 48.50 -22.84
N GLY A 215 -78.98 47.47 -21.98
CA GLY A 215 -78.30 46.21 -22.22
C GLY A 215 -78.90 45.44 -23.40
N TYR A 216 -78.06 44.74 -24.17
CA TYR A 216 -78.47 44.10 -25.42
C TYR A 216 -77.92 42.66 -25.55
N ASN A 217 -78.52 41.85 -26.43
CA ASN A 217 -78.14 40.45 -26.68
C ASN A 217 -78.15 39.53 -25.44
N ASN A 218 -78.96 39.82 -24.42
CA ASN A 218 -79.04 39.01 -23.21
C ASN A 218 -80.14 37.93 -23.31
N MET A 219 -79.91 36.76 -22.73
CA MET A 219 -80.89 35.70 -22.56
C MET A 219 -81.13 35.43 -21.07
N ALA A 220 -82.37 35.47 -20.58
CA ALA A 220 -82.71 35.25 -19.17
C ALA A 220 -83.92 34.32 -19.05
N ILE A 221 -83.74 33.11 -18.51
CA ILE A 221 -84.81 32.12 -18.38
C ILE A 221 -84.89 31.66 -16.92
N GLY A 222 -86.01 31.93 -16.25
CA GLY A 222 -86.27 31.55 -14.86
C GLY A 222 -86.59 32.74 -13.94
N PHE A 223 -87.11 32.42 -12.75
CA PHE A 223 -87.51 33.41 -11.74
C PHE A 223 -86.33 34.32 -11.37
N GLN A 224 -86.48 35.63 -11.57
CA GLN A 224 -85.49 36.68 -11.27
C GLN A 224 -84.11 36.48 -11.95
N ALA A 225 -84.05 35.81 -13.10
CA ALA A 225 -82.82 35.71 -13.89
C ALA A 225 -82.46 37.11 -14.44
N LEU A 226 -81.19 37.54 -14.27
CA LEU A 226 -80.69 38.86 -14.71
C LEU A 226 -81.49 40.07 -14.17
N LEU A 227 -82.17 39.94 -13.02
CA LEU A 227 -83.09 40.95 -12.46
C LEU A 227 -82.51 42.38 -12.44
N SER A 228 -81.27 42.55 -11.95
CA SER A 228 -80.64 43.85 -11.70
C SER A 228 -79.82 44.40 -12.87
N ASN A 229 -79.81 43.73 -14.03
CA ASN A 229 -78.98 44.12 -15.17
C ASN A 229 -79.43 45.47 -15.66
N THR A 230 -78.56 46.49 -15.73
CA THR A 230 -78.92 47.82 -16.23
C THR A 230 -78.37 48.03 -17.65
N THR A 231 -77.06 47.86 -17.84
CA THR A 231 -76.38 48.13 -19.13
C THR A 231 -75.55 46.95 -19.64
N GLY A 232 -75.44 45.85 -18.88
CA GLY A 232 -74.69 44.67 -19.28
C GLY A 232 -75.25 44.01 -20.54
N TYR A 233 -74.37 43.47 -21.39
CA TYR A 233 -74.74 42.90 -22.69
C TYR A 233 -74.17 41.48 -22.90
N SER A 234 -74.78 40.72 -23.82
CA SER A 234 -74.39 39.36 -24.20
C SER A 234 -74.30 38.37 -23.03
N ASN A 235 -75.16 38.51 -22.03
CA ASN A 235 -75.23 37.57 -20.91
C ASN A 235 -76.30 36.49 -21.15
N THR A 236 -76.02 35.24 -20.80
CA THR A 236 -76.97 34.13 -20.81
C THR A 236 -77.19 33.65 -19.39
N ALA A 237 -78.40 33.76 -18.85
CA ALA A 237 -78.80 33.32 -17.52
C ALA A 237 -79.98 32.34 -17.63
N SER A 238 -79.84 31.13 -17.11
CA SER A 238 -80.90 30.12 -17.11
C SER A 238 -80.93 29.41 -15.76
N GLY A 239 -82.02 29.58 -15.01
CA GLY A 239 -82.19 29.10 -13.65
C GLY A 239 -82.68 30.18 -12.70
N MET A 240 -83.30 29.76 -11.59
CA MET A 240 -83.80 30.67 -10.56
C MET A 240 -82.67 31.55 -10.02
N SER A 241 -82.84 32.87 -10.14
CA SER A 241 -81.90 33.90 -9.69
C SER A 241 -80.48 33.79 -10.26
N ALA A 242 -80.32 33.20 -11.44
CA ALA A 242 -79.05 33.24 -12.17
C ALA A 242 -78.71 34.70 -12.55
N LEU A 243 -77.48 35.16 -12.28
CA LEU A 243 -77.03 36.54 -12.54
C LEU A 243 -77.92 37.64 -11.91
N LYS A 244 -78.62 37.36 -10.81
CA LYS A 244 -79.63 38.26 -10.23
C LYS A 244 -79.14 39.68 -9.95
N ASN A 245 -77.94 39.84 -9.39
CA ASN A 245 -77.38 41.14 -8.99
C ASN A 245 -76.46 41.76 -10.06
N ASN A 246 -76.41 41.20 -11.27
CA ASN A 246 -75.61 41.74 -12.39
C ASN A 246 -76.06 43.16 -12.68
N THR A 247 -75.17 44.15 -12.73
CA THR A 247 -75.54 45.55 -13.04
C THR A 247 -75.04 45.93 -14.43
N THR A 248 -73.72 45.99 -14.61
CA THR A 248 -73.10 46.40 -15.89
C THR A 248 -72.24 45.31 -16.53
N ALA A 249 -72.09 44.15 -15.88
CA ALA A 249 -71.21 43.10 -16.37
C ALA A 249 -71.74 42.44 -17.65
N SER A 250 -70.82 42.03 -18.53
CA SER A 250 -71.14 41.57 -19.87
C SER A 250 -70.47 40.24 -20.21
N ARG A 251 -71.02 39.50 -21.18
CA ARG A 251 -70.50 38.23 -21.70
C ARG A 251 -70.44 37.09 -20.68
N ASN A 252 -71.36 37.05 -19.73
CA ASN A 252 -71.43 35.98 -18.73
C ASN A 252 -72.38 34.86 -19.17
N THR A 253 -72.06 33.60 -18.86
CA THR A 253 -72.96 32.45 -19.02
C THR A 253 -73.25 31.86 -17.64
N ALA A 254 -74.51 31.77 -17.23
CA ALA A 254 -74.97 31.25 -15.95
C ALA A 254 -76.09 30.23 -16.16
N PHE A 255 -75.84 28.95 -15.90
CA PHE A 255 -76.81 27.87 -16.04
C PHE A 255 -76.95 27.09 -14.73
N GLY A 256 -78.05 27.25 -14.02
CA GLY A 256 -78.29 26.64 -12.71
C GLY A 256 -78.85 27.66 -11.71
N SER A 257 -79.59 27.16 -10.71
CA SER A 257 -80.15 28.05 -9.68
C SER A 257 -79.03 28.74 -8.91
N SER A 258 -79.15 30.07 -8.80
CA SER A 258 -78.21 30.99 -8.16
C SER A 258 -76.77 30.97 -8.72
N ALA A 259 -76.58 30.56 -9.97
CA ALA A 259 -75.29 30.71 -10.65
C ALA A 259 -74.98 32.21 -10.84
N LEU A 260 -73.77 32.66 -10.48
CA LEU A 260 -73.35 34.08 -10.55
C LEU A 260 -74.28 35.08 -9.81
N PHE A 261 -74.93 34.65 -8.72
CA PHE A 261 -75.97 35.43 -8.02
C PHE A 261 -75.54 36.85 -7.62
N ASN A 262 -74.37 37.03 -7.00
CA ASN A 262 -73.84 38.32 -6.53
C ASN A 262 -72.96 39.07 -7.53
N ASN A 263 -72.88 38.61 -8.79
CA ASN A 263 -72.05 39.27 -9.81
C ASN A 263 -72.55 40.68 -10.03
N THR A 264 -71.71 41.71 -9.92
CA THR A 264 -72.12 43.11 -10.15
C THR A 264 -71.53 43.64 -11.45
N THR A 265 -70.20 43.59 -11.58
CA THR A 265 -69.43 44.15 -12.72
C THR A 265 -68.47 43.14 -13.36
N GLY A 266 -68.32 41.93 -12.78
CA GLY A 266 -67.43 40.88 -13.29
C GLY A 266 -67.89 40.28 -14.62
N GLY A 267 -67.19 40.58 -15.72
CA GLY A 267 -67.51 40.09 -17.06
C GLY A 267 -66.81 38.80 -17.48
N SER A 268 -67.30 38.19 -18.56
CA SER A 268 -66.71 37.01 -19.23
C SER A 268 -66.54 35.77 -18.36
N ASN A 269 -67.47 35.53 -17.44
CA ASN A 269 -67.50 34.35 -16.57
C ASN A 269 -68.46 33.27 -17.12
N THR A 270 -68.12 31.99 -16.93
CA THR A 270 -68.99 30.84 -17.21
C THR A 270 -69.30 30.10 -15.91
N ALA A 271 -70.57 29.93 -15.55
CA ALA A 271 -71.04 29.28 -14.33
C ALA A 271 -72.14 28.28 -14.65
N ILE A 272 -71.88 26.98 -14.52
CA ILE A 272 -72.83 25.90 -14.81
C ILE A 272 -72.96 25.00 -13.58
N GLY A 273 -74.10 25.05 -12.91
CA GLY A 273 -74.39 24.27 -11.70
C GLY A 273 -75.06 25.10 -10.61
N PHE A 274 -75.68 24.42 -9.64
CA PHE A 274 -76.28 25.07 -8.48
C PHE A 274 -75.23 25.86 -7.70
N SER A 275 -75.45 27.17 -7.55
CA SER A 275 -74.58 28.11 -6.84
C SER A 275 -73.12 28.14 -7.33
N ALA A 276 -72.87 27.85 -8.61
CA ALA A 276 -71.55 28.09 -9.21
C ALA A 276 -71.26 29.60 -9.26
N LEU A 277 -70.06 30.02 -8.83
CA LEU A 277 -69.65 31.45 -8.74
C LEU A 277 -70.62 32.36 -7.95
N PHE A 278 -71.32 31.83 -6.94
CA PHE A 278 -72.39 32.55 -6.22
C PHE A 278 -71.99 33.93 -5.68
N ASN A 279 -70.82 34.06 -5.03
CA ASN A 279 -70.36 35.31 -4.41
C ASN A 279 -69.47 36.19 -5.32
N ASN A 280 -69.29 35.84 -6.60
CA ASN A 280 -68.44 36.64 -7.50
C ASN A 280 -69.01 38.04 -7.56
N SER A 281 -68.26 39.09 -7.25
CA SER A 281 -68.74 40.48 -7.30
C SER A 281 -68.13 41.22 -8.49
N THR A 282 -66.81 41.12 -8.64
CA THR A 282 -66.01 41.86 -9.63
C THR A 282 -65.07 40.96 -10.43
N GLY A 283 -64.90 39.69 -10.04
CA GLY A 283 -63.99 38.75 -10.70
C GLY A 283 -64.34 38.48 -12.16
N ILE A 284 -63.34 38.35 -13.03
CA ILE A 284 -63.48 38.19 -14.47
C ILE A 284 -62.79 36.93 -15.00
N PHE A 285 -63.24 36.46 -16.16
CA PHE A 285 -62.67 35.31 -16.88
C PHE A 285 -62.62 34.00 -16.08
N ASN A 286 -63.57 33.80 -15.18
CA ASN A 286 -63.68 32.57 -14.39
C ASN A 286 -64.61 31.54 -15.06
N THR A 287 -64.23 30.26 -15.02
CA THR A 287 -65.05 29.13 -15.47
C THR A 287 -65.37 28.24 -14.28
N ALA A 288 -66.64 28.02 -13.96
CA ALA A 288 -67.11 27.20 -12.85
C ALA A 288 -68.17 26.20 -13.34
N ILE A 289 -67.86 24.92 -13.38
CA ILE A 289 -68.75 23.85 -13.85
C ILE A 289 -68.89 22.79 -12.76
N GLY A 290 -70.01 22.80 -12.06
CA GLY A 290 -70.31 21.89 -10.95
C GLY A 290 -71.04 22.59 -9.82
N ARG A 291 -71.74 21.81 -8.99
CA ARG A 291 -72.43 22.35 -7.81
C ARG A 291 -71.41 22.99 -6.86
N SER A 292 -71.63 24.27 -6.56
CA SER A 292 -70.80 25.11 -5.69
C SER A 292 -69.33 25.27 -6.12
N ALA A 293 -69.01 25.08 -7.41
CA ALA A 293 -67.68 25.44 -7.92
C ALA A 293 -67.45 26.96 -7.78
N LEU A 294 -66.29 27.38 -7.27
CA LEU A 294 -65.93 28.81 -7.05
C LEU A 294 -66.96 29.62 -6.21
N ASN A 295 -67.69 28.98 -5.28
CA ASN A 295 -68.83 29.60 -4.60
C ASN A 295 -68.49 30.89 -3.84
N PHE A 296 -67.32 30.96 -3.19
CA PHE A 296 -66.88 32.11 -2.39
C PHE A 296 -65.97 33.09 -3.13
N ASN A 297 -65.76 32.93 -4.45
CA ASN A 297 -64.93 33.87 -5.23
C ASN A 297 -65.55 35.25 -5.17
N THR A 298 -64.80 36.29 -4.79
CA THR A 298 -65.30 37.67 -4.77
C THR A 298 -64.70 38.48 -5.90
N SER A 299 -63.37 38.49 -6.01
CA SER A 299 -62.61 39.28 -6.99
C SER A 299 -61.49 38.51 -7.69
N GLY A 300 -61.33 37.21 -7.39
CA GLY A 300 -60.35 36.36 -8.08
C GLY A 300 -60.65 36.23 -9.58
N ASN A 301 -59.61 36.28 -10.40
CA ASN A 301 -59.68 36.30 -11.86
C ASN A 301 -59.02 35.06 -12.48
N HIS A 302 -59.44 34.72 -13.71
CA HIS A 302 -58.85 33.65 -14.52
C HIS A 302 -58.79 32.28 -13.84
N ASN A 303 -59.77 31.96 -13.00
CA ASN A 303 -59.85 30.66 -12.36
C ASN A 303 -60.74 29.70 -13.16
N THR A 304 -60.30 28.45 -13.29
CA THR A 304 -61.09 27.34 -13.89
C THR A 304 -61.38 26.30 -12.82
N ALA A 305 -62.65 25.99 -12.58
CA ALA A 305 -63.10 25.06 -11.55
C ALA A 305 -64.18 24.11 -12.12
N THR A 306 -63.82 22.85 -12.33
CA THR A 306 -64.72 21.82 -12.86
C THR A 306 -64.82 20.67 -11.86
N GLY A 307 -66.02 20.41 -11.35
CA GLY A 307 -66.32 19.39 -10.35
C GLY A 307 -67.05 19.93 -9.13
N TYR A 308 -67.67 19.02 -8.36
CA TYR A 308 -68.35 19.36 -7.11
C TYR A 308 -67.39 20.03 -6.12
N GLN A 309 -67.74 21.25 -5.66
CA GLN A 309 -66.94 22.04 -4.71
C GLN A 309 -65.47 22.26 -5.12
N SER A 310 -65.17 22.25 -6.43
CA SER A 310 -63.86 22.66 -6.94
C SER A 310 -63.63 24.15 -6.65
N LEU A 311 -62.46 24.50 -6.10
CA LEU A 311 -62.10 25.87 -5.71
C LEU A 311 -63.11 26.59 -4.79
N LEU A 312 -63.85 25.86 -3.95
CA LEU A 312 -64.99 26.37 -3.18
C LEU A 312 -64.71 27.67 -2.42
N ASN A 313 -63.63 27.70 -1.63
CA ASN A 313 -63.31 28.80 -0.71
C ASN A 313 -62.43 29.91 -1.31
N ASN A 314 -62.16 29.87 -2.62
CA ASN A 314 -61.32 30.90 -3.25
C ASN A 314 -62.01 32.24 -3.09
N THR A 315 -61.35 33.26 -2.54
CA THR A 315 -61.93 34.61 -2.40
C THR A 315 -61.28 35.57 -3.39
N ILE A 316 -59.96 35.62 -3.40
CA ILE A 316 -59.17 36.56 -4.21
C ILE A 316 -58.08 35.89 -5.06
N GLY A 317 -57.84 34.58 -4.89
CA GLY A 317 -56.80 33.87 -5.63
C GLY A 317 -57.05 33.89 -7.14
N ILE A 318 -55.97 33.93 -7.93
CA ILE A 318 -56.01 34.10 -9.39
C ILE A 318 -55.25 32.99 -10.14
N TYR A 319 -55.61 32.78 -11.40
CA TYR A 319 -54.96 31.82 -12.31
C TYR A 319 -54.93 30.37 -11.80
N ASN A 320 -55.91 29.95 -11.01
CA ASN A 320 -55.99 28.59 -10.51
C ASN A 320 -56.83 27.69 -11.44
N THR A 321 -56.37 26.47 -11.68
CA THR A 321 -57.09 25.42 -12.42
C THR A 321 -57.39 24.24 -11.51
N ALA A 322 -58.66 23.92 -11.29
CA ALA A 322 -59.13 22.84 -10.44
C ALA A 322 -60.10 21.95 -11.21
N ASN A 323 -59.68 20.73 -11.54
CA ASN A 323 -60.46 19.75 -12.28
C ASN A 323 -60.59 18.45 -11.48
N GLY A 324 -61.69 18.30 -10.77
CA GLY A 324 -61.97 17.18 -9.89
C GLY A 324 -62.82 17.59 -8.69
N SER A 325 -63.57 16.64 -8.14
CA SER A 325 -64.37 16.89 -6.94
C SER A 325 -63.48 17.27 -5.75
N ALA A 326 -63.80 18.39 -5.11
CA ALA A 326 -63.06 19.01 -4.01
C ALA A 326 -61.57 19.28 -4.30
N SER A 327 -61.19 19.49 -5.56
CA SER A 327 -59.85 19.98 -5.90
C SER A 327 -59.69 21.44 -5.47
N LEU A 328 -58.57 21.79 -4.80
CA LEU A 328 -58.28 23.13 -4.29
C LEU A 328 -59.40 23.74 -3.39
N LEU A 329 -60.15 22.90 -2.67
CA LEU A 329 -61.35 23.32 -1.92
C LEU A 329 -61.09 24.46 -0.93
N SER A 330 -59.94 24.44 -0.23
CA SER A 330 -59.62 25.39 0.84
C SER A 330 -58.85 26.62 0.38
N ASN A 331 -58.55 26.77 -0.92
CA ASN A 331 -57.75 27.89 -1.44
C ASN A 331 -58.47 29.18 -1.12
N THR A 332 -57.83 30.15 -0.47
CA THR A 332 -58.43 31.47 -0.20
C THR A 332 -57.80 32.54 -1.09
N SER A 333 -56.47 32.55 -1.15
CA SER A 333 -55.69 33.57 -1.88
C SER A 333 -54.47 33.01 -2.64
N GLY A 334 -54.26 31.69 -2.64
CA GLY A 334 -53.19 31.06 -3.42
C GLY A 334 -53.39 31.26 -4.92
N ASN A 335 -52.29 31.43 -5.65
CA ASN A 335 -52.27 31.78 -7.07
C ASN A 335 -51.55 30.72 -7.92
N ASN A 336 -51.87 30.67 -9.21
CA ASN A 336 -51.21 29.83 -10.22
C ASN A 336 -51.19 28.32 -9.87
N ASN A 337 -52.17 27.83 -9.11
CA ASN A 337 -52.20 26.42 -8.74
C ASN A 337 -52.96 25.59 -9.79
N THR A 338 -52.42 24.43 -10.16
CA THR A 338 -53.10 23.43 -10.99
C THR A 338 -53.40 22.20 -10.16
N ALA A 339 -54.66 21.78 -10.07
CA ALA A 339 -55.12 20.63 -9.31
C ALA A 339 -56.04 19.76 -10.18
N GLN A 340 -55.59 18.56 -10.57
CA GLN A 340 -56.35 17.62 -11.38
C GLN A 340 -56.47 16.29 -10.67
N GLY A 341 -57.70 15.93 -10.27
CA GLY A 341 -58.00 14.70 -9.54
C GLY A 341 -58.79 14.95 -8.26
N TYR A 342 -59.39 13.90 -7.72
CA TYR A 342 -60.19 13.97 -6.49
C TYR A 342 -59.34 14.43 -5.30
N ARG A 343 -59.77 15.51 -4.64
CA ARG A 343 -59.10 16.09 -3.46
C ARG A 343 -57.62 16.41 -3.66
N SER A 344 -57.20 16.73 -4.89
CA SER A 344 -55.88 17.28 -5.16
C SER A 344 -55.78 18.70 -4.56
N LEU A 345 -54.67 19.02 -3.88
CA LEU A 345 -54.47 20.32 -3.19
C LEU A 345 -55.61 20.72 -2.23
N LEU A 346 -56.29 19.77 -1.58
CA LEU A 346 -57.53 20.00 -0.82
C LEU A 346 -57.39 21.11 0.24
N PHE A 347 -56.30 21.10 1.00
CA PHE A 347 -56.08 22.01 2.13
C PHE A 347 -55.25 23.26 1.78
N ASN A 348 -54.90 23.47 0.51
CA ASN A 348 -54.08 24.62 0.11
C ASN A 348 -54.85 25.88 0.46
N SER A 349 -54.28 26.79 1.26
CA SER A 349 -54.92 28.04 1.66
C SER A 349 -54.32 29.23 0.92
N THR A 350 -52.99 29.35 0.98
CA THR A 350 -52.23 30.50 0.43
C THR A 350 -51.01 30.09 -0.38
N GLY A 351 -50.72 28.78 -0.51
CA GLY A 351 -49.61 28.29 -1.32
C GLY A 351 -49.78 28.62 -2.80
N ASN A 352 -48.68 29.02 -3.45
CA ASN A 352 -48.65 29.45 -4.85
C ASN A 352 -47.88 28.45 -5.73
N ASP A 353 -48.18 28.50 -7.03
CA ASP A 353 -47.39 27.83 -8.07
C ASP A 353 -47.25 26.32 -7.86
N ASN A 354 -48.29 25.66 -7.31
CA ASN A 354 -48.31 24.21 -7.11
C ASN A 354 -49.03 23.51 -8.25
N SER A 355 -48.48 22.38 -8.71
CA SER A 355 -49.09 21.50 -9.72
C SER A 355 -49.34 20.11 -9.14
N ALA A 356 -50.60 19.74 -8.91
CA ALA A 356 -51.03 18.48 -8.32
C ALA A 356 -51.92 17.68 -9.28
N ILE A 357 -51.38 16.65 -9.90
CA ILE A 357 -52.08 15.79 -10.87
C ILE A 357 -52.12 14.37 -10.30
N GLY A 358 -53.31 13.91 -9.90
CA GLY A 358 -53.53 12.59 -9.32
C GLY A 358 -54.55 12.59 -8.18
N TYR A 359 -54.97 11.39 -7.79
CA TYR A 359 -55.81 11.20 -6.60
C TYR A 359 -55.04 11.65 -5.34
N GLN A 360 -55.58 12.64 -4.62
CA GLN A 360 -54.97 13.19 -3.38
C GLN A 360 -53.50 13.63 -3.52
N ALA A 361 -53.07 14.08 -4.70
CA ALA A 361 -51.76 14.71 -4.85
C ALA A 361 -51.72 16.03 -4.06
N LEU A 362 -50.64 16.30 -3.31
CA LEU A 362 -50.50 17.48 -2.44
C LEU A 362 -51.66 17.70 -1.45
N TYR A 363 -52.26 16.62 -0.96
CA TYR A 363 -53.48 16.65 -0.15
C TYR A 363 -53.41 17.60 1.07
N SER A 364 -52.32 17.53 1.83
CA SER A 364 -52.15 18.27 3.10
C SER A 364 -51.52 19.66 2.93
N ASN A 365 -51.25 20.10 1.70
CA ASN A 365 -50.52 21.36 1.47
C ASN A 365 -51.34 22.52 2.02
N THR A 366 -50.72 23.42 2.79
CA THR A 366 -51.40 24.61 3.34
C THR A 366 -50.83 25.87 2.74
N THR A 367 -49.53 26.11 2.93
CA THR A 367 -48.81 27.31 2.49
C THR A 367 -47.59 26.99 1.63
N GLY A 368 -47.25 25.71 1.47
CA GLY A 368 -46.16 25.27 0.60
C GLY A 368 -46.34 25.73 -0.84
N ALA A 369 -45.25 26.16 -1.47
CA ALA A 369 -45.24 26.76 -2.79
C ALA A 369 -44.23 26.08 -3.73
N ASN A 370 -44.44 26.24 -5.04
CA ASN A 370 -43.57 25.70 -6.10
C ASN A 370 -43.42 24.16 -6.05
N ASN A 371 -44.47 23.44 -5.64
CA ASN A 371 -44.43 21.98 -5.59
C ASN A 371 -45.08 21.35 -6.81
N THR A 372 -44.44 20.34 -7.40
CA THR A 372 -44.99 19.51 -8.47
C THR A 372 -45.24 18.11 -7.94
N ALA A 373 -46.48 17.63 -8.00
CA ALA A 373 -46.91 16.30 -7.59
C ALA A 373 -47.69 15.63 -8.72
N ASN A 374 -47.09 14.66 -9.41
CA ASN A 374 -47.70 13.91 -10.49
C ASN A 374 -47.75 12.42 -10.14
N GLY A 375 -48.91 11.94 -9.68
CA GLY A 375 -49.12 10.58 -9.23
C GLY A 375 -50.14 10.50 -8.09
N SER A 376 -50.71 9.31 -7.89
CA SER A 376 -51.60 9.08 -6.75
C SER A 376 -50.83 9.26 -5.44
N GLN A 377 -51.34 10.15 -4.58
CA GLN A 377 -50.77 10.48 -3.26
C GLN A 377 -49.29 10.94 -3.31
N ALA A 378 -48.84 11.49 -4.44
CA ALA A 378 -47.55 12.19 -4.49
C ALA A 378 -47.60 13.44 -3.59
N LEU A 379 -46.58 13.65 -2.76
CA LEU A 379 -46.49 14.75 -1.78
C LEU A 379 -47.71 14.85 -0.83
N TYR A 380 -48.33 13.72 -0.48
CA TYR A 380 -49.57 13.68 0.30
C TYR A 380 -49.49 14.45 1.64
N GLY A 381 -48.39 14.30 2.37
CA GLY A 381 -48.15 14.90 3.69
C GLY A 381 -47.63 16.33 3.68
N ASN A 382 -47.33 16.93 2.51
CA ASN A 382 -46.65 18.23 2.45
C ASN A 382 -47.53 19.27 3.08
N THR A 383 -47.07 19.99 4.11
CA THR A 383 -47.85 21.05 4.76
C THR A 383 -47.33 22.42 4.36
N ILE A 384 -46.02 22.64 4.51
CA ILE A 384 -45.36 23.93 4.23
C ILE A 384 -44.11 23.80 3.34
N GLY A 385 -43.67 22.57 3.04
CA GLY A 385 -42.49 22.33 2.20
C GLY A 385 -42.62 22.97 0.82
N THR A 386 -41.49 23.40 0.26
CA THR A 386 -41.39 24.18 -0.98
C THR A 386 -40.42 23.57 -1.99
N ASN A 387 -40.63 23.87 -3.26
CA ASN A 387 -39.74 23.46 -4.37
C ASN A 387 -39.55 21.93 -4.46
N ASN A 388 -40.55 21.13 -4.09
CA ASN A 388 -40.48 19.68 -4.20
C ASN A 388 -41.07 19.20 -5.53
N SER A 389 -40.41 18.23 -6.17
CA SER A 389 -40.88 17.59 -7.40
C SER A 389 -41.07 16.08 -7.15
N ALA A 390 -42.30 15.59 -7.22
CA ALA A 390 -42.67 14.21 -6.97
C ALA A 390 -43.44 13.64 -8.17
N THR A 391 -42.83 12.71 -8.90
CA THR A 391 -43.44 12.01 -10.03
C THR A 391 -43.45 10.51 -9.77
N GLY A 392 -44.63 9.95 -9.51
CA GLY A 392 -44.83 8.54 -9.16
C GLY A 392 -45.84 8.34 -8.04
N ILE A 393 -46.38 7.13 -7.95
CA ILE A 393 -47.30 6.76 -6.87
C ILE A 393 -46.54 6.77 -5.54
N LEU A 394 -47.07 7.48 -4.54
CA LEU A 394 -46.48 7.63 -3.19
C LEU A 394 -45.07 8.29 -3.16
N ALA A 395 -44.66 8.98 -4.23
CA ALA A 395 -43.41 9.73 -4.22
C ALA A 395 -43.51 10.89 -3.19
N LEU A 396 -42.53 11.01 -2.29
CA LEU A 396 -42.51 12.00 -1.19
C LEU A 396 -43.78 11.98 -0.32
N TYR A 397 -44.38 10.81 -0.10
CA TYR A 397 -45.66 10.68 0.60
C TYR A 397 -45.69 11.36 1.99
N SER A 398 -44.63 11.23 2.79
CA SER A 398 -44.59 11.70 4.18
C SER A 398 -43.98 13.10 4.37
N ASN A 399 -43.57 13.77 3.29
CA ASN A 399 -42.85 15.06 3.38
C ASN A 399 -43.73 16.06 4.07
N THR A 400 -43.34 16.67 5.19
CA THR A 400 -44.14 17.69 5.87
C THR A 400 -43.59 19.09 5.60
N ILE A 401 -42.29 19.27 5.88
CA ILE A 401 -41.60 20.55 5.80
C ILE A 401 -40.37 20.54 4.88
N GLY A 402 -39.94 19.35 4.42
CA GLY A 402 -38.74 19.21 3.58
C GLY A 402 -38.84 20.03 2.28
N ASN A 403 -37.72 20.62 1.88
CA ASN A 403 -37.61 21.51 0.71
C ASN A 403 -36.63 20.95 -0.34
N ASN A 404 -36.83 21.37 -1.60
CA ASN A 404 -35.94 21.08 -2.73
C ASN A 404 -35.70 19.57 -2.97
N ASN A 405 -36.68 18.72 -2.66
CA ASN A 405 -36.55 17.28 -2.91
C ASN A 405 -37.11 16.92 -4.29
N THR A 406 -36.37 16.08 -5.02
CA THR A 406 -36.79 15.50 -6.30
C THR A 406 -36.97 14.00 -6.14
N ALA A 407 -38.17 13.48 -6.36
CA ALA A 407 -38.52 12.07 -6.27
C ALA A 407 -39.21 11.61 -7.55
N THR A 408 -38.51 10.81 -8.36
CA THR A 408 -39.03 10.23 -9.61
C THR A 408 -39.05 8.72 -9.49
N GLY A 409 -40.24 8.12 -9.43
CA GLY A 409 -40.43 6.68 -9.23
C GLY A 409 -41.44 6.39 -8.12
N SER A 410 -42.03 5.19 -8.16
CA SER A 410 -42.98 4.79 -7.12
C SER A 410 -42.27 4.63 -5.76
N ALA A 411 -42.85 5.24 -4.73
CA ALA A 411 -42.34 5.25 -3.35
C ALA A 411 -40.90 5.79 -3.19
N ALA A 412 -40.42 6.61 -4.13
CA ALA A 412 -39.18 7.35 -3.97
C ALA A 412 -39.34 8.38 -2.83
N LEU A 413 -38.40 8.42 -1.88
CA LEU A 413 -38.46 9.31 -0.69
C LEU A 413 -39.75 9.18 0.13
N LEU A 414 -40.35 7.98 0.21
CA LEU A 414 -41.66 7.77 0.83
C LEU A 414 -41.73 8.28 2.27
N SER A 415 -40.70 8.03 3.08
CA SER A 415 -40.67 8.37 4.51
C SER A 415 -40.08 9.75 4.83
N ASN A 416 -39.68 10.54 3.83
CA ASN A 416 -39.03 11.85 4.06
C ASN A 416 -40.00 12.74 4.82
N THR A 417 -39.63 13.27 5.97
CA THR A 417 -40.45 14.21 6.75
C THR A 417 -39.87 15.61 6.64
N GLU A 418 -38.56 15.75 6.92
CA GLU A 418 -37.86 17.03 7.02
C GLU A 418 -36.62 17.15 6.12
N GLY A 419 -36.15 16.02 5.56
CA GLY A 419 -34.93 15.99 4.74
C GLY A 419 -34.97 16.96 3.57
N LEU A 420 -33.83 17.60 3.28
CA LEU A 420 -33.68 18.67 2.30
C LEU A 420 -32.75 18.26 1.14
N ASN A 421 -32.98 18.83 -0.04
CA ASN A 421 -32.09 18.71 -1.20
C ASN A 421 -31.81 17.26 -1.62
N ASN A 422 -32.74 16.33 -1.41
CA ASN A 422 -32.55 14.94 -1.81
C ASN A 422 -33.02 14.72 -3.26
N THR A 423 -32.24 13.98 -4.04
CA THR A 423 -32.59 13.53 -5.39
C THR A 423 -32.74 12.02 -5.40
N ALA A 424 -33.90 11.50 -5.75
CA ALA A 424 -34.26 10.09 -5.74
C ALA A 424 -34.87 9.71 -7.09
N ASN A 425 -34.17 8.90 -7.89
CA ASN A 425 -34.60 8.48 -9.21
C ASN A 425 -34.64 6.95 -9.34
N GLY A 426 -35.82 6.36 -9.23
CA GLY A 426 -36.05 4.92 -9.27
C GLY A 426 -37.17 4.50 -8.33
N LYS A 427 -37.63 3.26 -8.46
CA LYS A 427 -38.61 2.71 -7.52
C LYS A 427 -37.94 2.49 -6.16
N SER A 428 -38.58 3.00 -5.11
CA SER A 428 -38.16 2.82 -3.71
C SER A 428 -36.73 3.31 -3.41
N THR A 429 -36.22 4.27 -4.17
CA THR A 429 -34.98 5.00 -3.84
C THR A 429 -35.19 5.86 -2.60
N LEU A 430 -34.24 5.87 -1.66
CA LEU A 430 -34.32 6.68 -0.43
C LEU A 430 -35.61 6.40 0.39
N TYR A 431 -36.12 5.17 0.35
CA TYR A 431 -37.46 4.82 0.87
C TYR A 431 -37.67 5.19 2.34
N SER A 432 -36.69 4.90 3.20
CA SER A 432 -36.76 5.10 4.65
C SER A 432 -36.22 6.46 5.13
N ASN A 433 -35.78 7.35 4.23
CA ASN A 433 -35.14 8.62 4.60
C ASN A 433 -36.13 9.46 5.39
N THR A 434 -35.83 9.87 6.63
CA THR A 434 -36.72 10.72 7.43
C THR A 434 -36.25 12.17 7.43
N ILE A 435 -35.01 12.39 7.88
CA ILE A 435 -34.39 13.72 8.02
C ILE A 435 -33.09 13.88 7.23
N GLY A 436 -32.55 12.79 6.68
CA GLY A 436 -31.32 12.81 5.88
C GLY A 436 -31.39 13.82 4.73
N SER A 437 -30.32 14.58 4.51
CA SER A 437 -30.28 15.68 3.55
C SER A 437 -29.11 15.55 2.57
N ASN A 438 -29.22 16.23 1.42
CA ASN A 438 -28.22 16.25 0.35
C ASN A 438 -27.86 14.86 -0.20
N ASN A 439 -28.78 13.90 -0.18
CA ASN A 439 -28.55 12.58 -0.74
C ASN A 439 -28.95 12.53 -2.22
N THR A 440 -28.12 11.91 -3.06
CA THR A 440 -28.41 11.66 -4.48
C THR A 440 -28.44 10.15 -4.73
N ALA A 441 -29.61 9.60 -5.04
CA ALA A 441 -29.80 8.17 -5.29
C ALA A 441 -30.49 7.91 -6.64
N SER A 442 -29.97 6.95 -7.41
CA SER A 442 -30.50 6.54 -8.71
C SER A 442 -30.41 5.02 -8.88
N GLY A 443 -31.52 4.35 -9.18
CA GLY A 443 -31.61 2.90 -9.35
C GLY A 443 -32.62 2.23 -8.41
N TYR A 444 -33.04 1.00 -8.71
CA TYR A 444 -34.00 0.29 -7.84
C TYR A 444 -33.42 0.06 -6.44
N ASN A 445 -34.15 0.50 -5.41
CA ASN A 445 -33.76 0.39 -4.00
C ASN A 445 -32.37 1.00 -3.66
N ALA A 446 -31.88 1.98 -4.42
CA ALA A 446 -30.67 2.72 -4.02
C ALA A 446 -30.95 3.51 -2.73
N LEU A 447 -30.04 3.42 -1.75
CA LEU A 447 -30.17 4.06 -0.42
C LEU A 447 -31.45 3.69 0.36
N PHE A 448 -31.98 2.47 0.18
CA PHE A 448 -33.30 2.08 0.67
C PHE A 448 -33.52 2.32 2.18
N ASN A 449 -32.57 1.92 3.04
CA ASN A 449 -32.68 2.00 4.50
C ASN A 449 -32.12 3.29 5.12
N ASN A 450 -31.78 4.32 4.33
CA ASN A 450 -31.25 5.58 4.88
C ASN A 450 -32.27 6.19 5.83
N ILE A 451 -31.89 6.52 7.07
CA ILE A 451 -32.78 7.17 8.04
C ILE A 451 -32.36 8.63 8.16
N GLU A 452 -31.14 8.86 8.66
CA GLU A 452 -30.58 10.20 8.94
C GLU A 452 -29.29 10.50 8.17
N GLY A 453 -28.76 9.52 7.42
CA GLY A 453 -27.52 9.70 6.65
C GLY A 453 -27.62 10.87 5.66
N PHE A 454 -26.55 11.65 5.55
CA PHE A 454 -26.48 12.84 4.70
C PHE A 454 -25.25 12.84 3.79
N ASP A 455 -25.31 13.64 2.74
CA ASP A 455 -24.27 13.80 1.71
C ASP A 455 -23.88 12.47 1.02
N ASN A 456 -24.81 11.51 0.87
CA ASN A 456 -24.52 10.24 0.20
C ASN A 456 -24.88 10.26 -1.29
N THR A 457 -24.06 9.63 -2.13
CA THR A 457 -24.32 9.39 -3.56
C THR A 457 -24.43 7.89 -3.82
N ALA A 458 -25.55 7.42 -4.37
CA ALA A 458 -25.77 6.01 -4.70
C ALA A 458 -26.36 5.85 -6.10
N ASN A 459 -25.58 5.30 -7.03
CA ASN A 459 -26.00 5.05 -8.40
C ASN A 459 -25.86 3.56 -8.74
N GLY A 460 -26.97 2.85 -8.92
CA GLY A 460 -27.01 1.43 -9.23
C GLY A 460 -28.12 0.68 -8.50
N TYR A 461 -28.41 -0.53 -8.95
CA TYR A 461 -29.33 -1.44 -8.26
C TYR A 461 -28.78 -1.74 -6.84
N GLN A 462 -29.57 -1.42 -5.81
CA GLN A 462 -29.24 -1.64 -4.40
C GLN A 462 -27.89 -1.06 -3.93
N ALA A 463 -27.41 0.01 -4.58
CA ALA A 463 -26.25 0.77 -4.08
C ALA A 463 -26.57 1.39 -2.70
N LEU A 464 -25.69 1.22 -1.72
CA LEU A 464 -25.87 1.68 -0.32
C LEU A 464 -27.17 1.18 0.37
N TYR A 465 -27.66 -0.01 0.01
CA TYR A 465 -28.99 -0.50 0.43
C TYR A 465 -29.26 -0.41 1.95
N ASN A 466 -28.30 -0.82 2.79
CA ASN A 466 -28.46 -0.88 4.25
C ASN A 466 -27.97 0.36 5.02
N ASN A 467 -27.58 1.45 4.35
CA ASN A 467 -27.07 2.64 5.04
C ASN A 467 -28.16 3.22 5.92
N THR A 468 -27.96 3.30 7.24
CA THR A 468 -28.94 3.87 8.18
C THR A 468 -28.55 5.26 8.63
N TYR A 469 -27.29 5.44 9.03
CA TYR A 469 -26.73 6.70 9.55
C TYR A 469 -25.44 7.15 8.85
N GLY A 470 -24.86 6.32 7.97
CA GLY A 470 -23.59 6.64 7.31
C GLY A 470 -23.68 7.90 6.44
N THR A 471 -22.57 8.64 6.37
CA THR A 471 -22.49 9.96 5.73
C THR A 471 -21.35 10.03 4.72
N ARG A 472 -21.47 10.90 3.71
CA ARG A 472 -20.41 11.16 2.72
C ARG A 472 -19.90 9.89 2.02
N ASN A 473 -20.79 8.94 1.76
CA ASN A 473 -20.45 7.74 1.01
C ASN A 473 -20.82 7.90 -0.47
N THR A 474 -19.95 7.43 -1.35
CA THR A 474 -20.19 7.37 -2.80
C THR A 474 -20.20 5.91 -3.25
N ALA A 475 -21.32 5.42 -3.76
CA ALA A 475 -21.43 4.11 -4.39
C ALA A 475 -21.92 4.25 -5.83
N ASN A 476 -21.13 3.77 -6.77
CA ASN A 476 -21.48 3.74 -8.19
C ASN A 476 -21.25 2.32 -8.73
N GLY A 477 -22.31 1.53 -8.80
CA GLY A 477 -22.27 0.12 -9.16
C GLY A 477 -23.41 -0.68 -8.54
N VAL A 478 -23.71 -1.83 -9.12
CA VAL A 478 -24.68 -2.78 -8.56
C VAL A 478 -24.16 -3.29 -7.22
N GLU A 479 -24.97 -3.15 -6.17
CA GLU A 479 -24.68 -3.61 -4.81
C GLU A 479 -23.36 -3.07 -4.21
N ALA A 480 -22.88 -1.93 -4.72
CA ALA A 480 -21.74 -1.23 -4.11
C ALA A 480 -22.14 -0.72 -2.72
N LEU A 481 -21.30 -0.97 -1.69
CA LEU A 481 -21.57 -0.62 -0.28
C LEU A 481 -22.89 -1.18 0.27
N TYR A 482 -23.33 -2.36 -0.19
CA TYR A 482 -24.63 -2.94 0.15
C TYR A 482 -24.91 -3.06 1.66
N SER A 483 -23.93 -3.53 2.43
CA SER A 483 -24.08 -3.78 3.88
C SER A 483 -23.65 -2.63 4.78
N ASN A 484 -23.31 -1.47 4.20
CA ASN A 484 -22.90 -0.32 4.99
C ASN A 484 -24.06 0.14 5.88
N THR A 485 -23.88 0.22 7.20
CA THR A 485 -24.91 0.69 8.14
C THR A 485 -24.63 2.10 8.63
N THR A 486 -23.51 2.28 9.35
CA THR A 486 -23.14 3.55 9.99
C THR A 486 -21.84 4.15 9.45
N SER A 487 -21.11 3.43 8.59
CA SER A 487 -19.77 3.85 8.17
C SER A 487 -19.83 5.01 7.18
N SER A 488 -18.79 5.84 7.20
CA SER A 488 -18.75 7.12 6.48
C SER A 488 -17.47 7.28 5.65
N HIS A 489 -17.50 8.21 4.70
CA HIS A 489 -16.36 8.56 3.83
C HIS A 489 -15.84 7.41 2.97
N ASN A 490 -16.72 6.49 2.54
CA ASN A 490 -16.34 5.40 1.65
C ASN A 490 -16.65 5.74 0.19
N THR A 491 -15.76 5.34 -0.73
CA THR A 491 -15.96 5.43 -2.18
C THR A 491 -15.89 4.03 -2.78
N ALA A 492 -16.99 3.56 -3.38
CA ALA A 492 -17.09 2.26 -4.04
C ALA A 492 -17.53 2.44 -5.49
N MET A 493 -16.67 2.08 -6.44
CA MET A 493 -16.98 2.10 -7.88
C MET A 493 -16.83 0.71 -8.48
N GLY A 494 -17.92 0.14 -8.99
CA GLY A 494 -17.97 -1.17 -9.64
C GLY A 494 -18.86 -2.19 -8.92
N TYR A 495 -19.10 -3.32 -9.59
CA TYR A 495 -19.99 -4.39 -9.10
C TYR A 495 -19.51 -4.97 -7.77
N GLN A 496 -20.37 -4.92 -6.75
CA GLN A 496 -20.13 -5.45 -5.40
C GLN A 496 -18.82 -4.97 -4.75
N SER A 497 -18.34 -3.79 -5.11
CA SER A 497 -17.22 -3.17 -4.38
C SER A 497 -17.67 -2.79 -2.98
N LEU A 498 -16.88 -3.13 -1.96
CA LEU A 498 -17.19 -2.90 -0.54
C LEU A 498 -18.54 -3.50 -0.08
N TYR A 499 -18.92 -4.67 -0.61
CA TYR A 499 -20.25 -5.28 -0.37
C TYR A 499 -20.59 -5.49 1.11
N PHE A 500 -19.67 -6.06 1.91
CA PHE A 500 -19.85 -6.32 3.34
C PHE A 500 -19.34 -5.19 4.27
N ASN A 501 -18.91 -4.05 3.70
CA ASN A 501 -18.20 -3.00 4.43
C ASN A 501 -18.99 -2.35 5.56
N THR A 502 -18.40 -2.34 6.75
CA THR A 502 -18.83 -1.56 7.92
C THR A 502 -17.73 -0.63 8.47
N GLY A 503 -16.54 -0.61 7.86
CA GLY A 503 -15.43 0.29 8.16
C GLY A 503 -15.51 1.62 7.39
N SER A 504 -14.86 2.66 7.92
CA SER A 504 -14.89 4.02 7.33
C SER A 504 -13.62 4.37 6.55
N GLY A 505 -13.73 5.30 5.62
CA GLY A 505 -12.58 5.85 4.89
C GLY A 505 -12.01 4.95 3.79
N ASN A 506 -12.76 3.97 3.29
CA ASN A 506 -12.28 3.04 2.27
C ASN A 506 -12.54 3.54 0.84
N THR A 507 -11.58 3.36 -0.05
CA THR A 507 -11.70 3.63 -1.50
C THR A 507 -11.52 2.33 -2.29
N ALA A 508 -12.53 1.91 -3.04
CA ALA A 508 -12.57 0.66 -3.80
C ALA A 508 -13.01 0.91 -5.25
N THR A 509 -12.20 0.49 -6.22
CA THR A 509 -12.49 0.68 -7.65
C THR A 509 -12.25 -0.60 -8.45
N GLY A 510 -13.32 -1.22 -8.97
CA GLY A 510 -13.24 -2.42 -9.78
C GLY A 510 -14.32 -3.47 -9.44
N TYR A 511 -14.07 -4.71 -9.85
CA TYR A 511 -14.99 -5.82 -9.63
C TYR A 511 -14.66 -6.55 -8.32
N GLN A 512 -15.62 -6.57 -7.38
CA GLN A 512 -15.50 -7.23 -6.07
C GLN A 512 -14.21 -6.83 -5.32
N VAL A 513 -13.89 -5.54 -5.33
CA VAL A 513 -12.78 -4.99 -4.54
C VAL A 513 -13.24 -4.83 -3.10
N LEU A 514 -12.40 -5.22 -2.12
CA LEU A 514 -12.74 -5.11 -0.69
C LEU A 514 -14.09 -5.81 -0.36
N TYR A 515 -14.43 -6.89 -1.05
CA TYR A 515 -15.76 -7.51 -0.99
C TYR A 515 -16.15 -7.97 0.42
N ASN A 516 -15.24 -8.65 1.12
CA ASN A 516 -15.45 -9.15 2.48
C ASN A 516 -15.05 -8.16 3.58
N ASN A 517 -14.67 -6.91 3.23
CA ASN A 517 -14.27 -5.92 4.23
C ASN A 517 -15.39 -5.76 5.24
N THR A 518 -15.12 -5.96 6.52
CA THR A 518 -16.07 -5.66 7.59
C THR A 518 -15.63 -4.35 8.22
N THR A 519 -14.85 -4.38 9.30
CA THR A 519 -14.49 -3.20 10.09
C THR A 519 -13.22 -2.49 9.62
N GLY A 520 -12.44 -3.09 8.71
CA GLY A 520 -11.20 -2.51 8.20
C GLY A 520 -11.40 -1.11 7.61
N GLY A 521 -10.60 -0.14 8.06
CA GLY A 521 -10.74 1.28 7.68
C GLY A 521 -9.55 1.80 6.88
N SER A 522 -9.77 2.93 6.20
CA SER A 522 -8.70 3.65 5.47
C SER A 522 -7.95 2.82 4.43
N ASN A 523 -8.61 1.84 3.80
CA ASN A 523 -8.01 1.03 2.74
C ASN A 523 -8.24 1.66 1.35
N THR A 524 -7.23 1.63 0.49
CA THR A 524 -7.32 2.10 -0.90
C THR A 524 -7.02 0.95 -1.84
N SER A 525 -7.97 0.60 -2.72
CA SER A 525 -7.83 -0.57 -3.57
C SER A 525 -8.41 -0.36 -4.98
N SER A 526 -7.68 -0.82 -5.98
CA SER A 526 -8.05 -0.75 -7.39
C SER A 526 -7.64 -2.00 -8.17
N GLY A 527 -8.57 -2.57 -8.93
CA GLY A 527 -8.34 -3.79 -9.71
C GLY A 527 -9.51 -4.77 -9.61
N LYS A 528 -9.36 -5.95 -10.18
CA LYS A 528 -10.33 -7.04 -9.97
C LYS A 528 -9.87 -7.88 -8.78
N PHE A 529 -10.76 -8.07 -7.79
CA PHE A 529 -10.51 -8.86 -6.58
C PHE A 529 -9.31 -8.41 -5.72
N SER A 530 -8.87 -7.16 -5.85
CA SER A 530 -7.84 -6.61 -4.96
C SER A 530 -8.41 -6.43 -3.55
N LEU A 531 -7.66 -6.85 -2.53
CA LEU A 531 -8.09 -6.88 -1.12
C LEU A 531 -9.41 -7.65 -0.85
N TYR A 532 -9.79 -8.61 -1.69
CA TYR A 532 -11.11 -9.28 -1.63
C TYR A 532 -11.47 -9.84 -0.25
N SER A 533 -10.55 -10.54 0.40
CA SER A 533 -10.79 -11.25 1.67
C SER A 533 -10.60 -10.41 2.92
N ASN A 534 -10.27 -9.11 2.79
CA ASN A 534 -9.99 -8.25 3.93
C ASN A 534 -11.18 -8.27 4.87
N THR A 535 -11.00 -8.46 6.17
CA THR A 535 -12.08 -8.37 7.15
C THR A 535 -11.86 -7.16 8.04
N GLU A 536 -10.71 -7.10 8.72
CA GLU A 536 -10.40 -6.08 9.73
C GLU A 536 -9.17 -5.24 9.38
N GLY A 537 -8.36 -5.67 8.40
CA GLY A 537 -7.12 -5.01 8.02
C GLY A 537 -7.34 -3.55 7.61
N SER A 538 -6.52 -2.64 8.10
CA SER A 538 -6.62 -1.20 7.89
C SER A 538 -5.36 -0.62 7.25
N PHE A 539 -5.50 0.56 6.64
CA PHE A 539 -4.41 1.31 6.00
C PHE A 539 -3.68 0.53 4.88
N ASN A 540 -4.36 -0.39 4.21
CA ASN A 540 -3.79 -1.14 3.09
C ASN A 540 -3.99 -0.41 1.76
N THR A 541 -2.97 -0.43 0.91
CA THR A 541 -3.03 0.05 -0.48
C THR A 541 -2.83 -1.12 -1.43
N ALA A 542 -3.79 -1.43 -2.30
CA ALA A 542 -3.70 -2.54 -3.25
C ALA A 542 -4.12 -2.14 -4.66
N THR A 543 -3.16 -2.11 -5.60
CA THR A 543 -3.42 -1.78 -7.00
C THR A 543 -2.96 -2.94 -7.89
N GLY A 544 -3.88 -3.55 -8.63
CA GLY A 544 -3.61 -4.65 -9.55
C GLY A 544 -4.56 -5.84 -9.41
N TYR A 545 -4.57 -6.71 -10.41
CA TYR A 545 -5.37 -7.94 -10.40
C TYR A 545 -4.92 -8.85 -9.25
N TYR A 546 -5.86 -9.18 -8.35
CA TYR A 546 -5.62 -9.97 -7.14
C TYR A 546 -4.46 -9.46 -6.24
N ALA A 547 -4.15 -8.16 -6.29
CA ALA A 547 -3.21 -7.57 -5.34
C ALA A 547 -3.76 -7.73 -3.91
N LEU A 548 -2.94 -8.31 -3.02
CA LEU A 548 -3.25 -8.48 -1.60
C LEU A 548 -4.61 -9.18 -1.33
N ASN A 549 -4.98 -10.11 -2.21
CA ASN A 549 -6.31 -10.73 -2.27
C ASN A 549 -6.73 -11.49 -1.01
N SER A 550 -5.79 -12.19 -0.36
CA SER A 550 -6.06 -13.07 0.79
C SER A 550 -5.95 -12.38 2.15
N ASN A 551 -5.71 -11.06 2.18
CA ASN A 551 -5.52 -10.32 3.43
C ASN A 551 -6.79 -10.45 4.26
N THR A 552 -6.68 -10.76 5.56
CA THR A 552 -7.81 -10.79 6.49
C THR A 552 -7.66 -9.67 7.51
N THR A 553 -6.56 -9.67 8.26
CA THR A 553 -6.29 -8.71 9.35
C THR A 553 -4.95 -7.98 9.23
N GLY A 554 -4.18 -8.20 8.16
CA GLY A 554 -2.91 -7.50 7.94
C GLY A 554 -3.12 -6.00 7.72
N ASP A 555 -2.35 -5.17 8.44
CA ASP A 555 -2.42 -3.71 8.36
C ASP A 555 -1.22 -3.11 7.61
N ASN A 556 -1.40 -1.89 7.09
CA ASN A 556 -0.31 -1.06 6.54
C ASN A 556 0.47 -1.73 5.40
N ASN A 557 -0.18 -2.56 4.58
CA ASN A 557 0.48 -3.20 3.44
C ASN A 557 0.27 -2.40 2.15
N THR A 558 1.32 -2.27 1.35
CA THR A 558 1.28 -1.68 0.01
C THR A 558 1.57 -2.77 -1.03
N ALA A 559 0.61 -3.06 -1.89
CA ALA A 559 0.71 -4.04 -2.98
C ALA A 559 0.41 -3.37 -4.32
N ASN A 560 1.42 -3.22 -5.18
CA ASN A 560 1.27 -2.61 -6.50
C ASN A 560 1.80 -3.56 -7.58
N GLY A 561 0.90 -4.25 -8.29
CA GLY A 561 1.24 -5.19 -9.34
C GLY A 561 0.31 -6.40 -9.42
N TYR A 562 0.41 -7.13 -10.52
CA TYR A 562 -0.32 -8.38 -10.73
C TYR A 562 0.10 -9.42 -9.67
N TYR A 563 -0.84 -9.89 -8.86
CA TYR A 563 -0.60 -10.81 -7.74
C TYR A 563 0.46 -10.35 -6.71
N ALA A 564 0.75 -9.05 -6.60
CA ALA A 564 1.60 -8.55 -5.53
C ALA A 564 0.97 -8.90 -4.18
N LEU A 565 1.74 -9.47 -3.24
CA LEU A 565 1.28 -9.79 -1.88
C LEU A 565 0.04 -10.72 -1.81
N ARG A 566 -0.25 -11.49 -2.86
CA ARG A 566 -1.54 -12.19 -3.05
C ARG A 566 -1.98 -13.05 -1.85
N LEU A 567 -1.06 -13.83 -1.27
CA LEU A 567 -1.37 -14.81 -0.21
C LEU A 567 -1.23 -14.27 1.22
N ASN A 568 -0.96 -12.98 1.39
CA ASN A 568 -0.82 -12.37 2.72
C ASN A 568 -2.15 -12.45 3.45
N THR A 569 -2.15 -13.03 4.65
CA THR A 569 -3.35 -13.13 5.48
C THR A 569 -3.28 -12.13 6.63
N THR A 570 -2.23 -12.19 7.45
CA THR A 570 -2.07 -11.35 8.65
C THR A 570 -0.76 -10.55 8.69
N GLY A 571 0.14 -10.74 7.73
CA GLY A 571 1.38 -9.97 7.64
C GLY A 571 1.10 -8.47 7.52
N LYS A 572 1.89 -7.66 8.23
CA LYS A 572 1.71 -6.20 8.32
C LYS A 572 2.96 -5.42 7.86
N ASN A 573 2.78 -4.17 7.48
CA ASN A 573 3.86 -3.26 7.08
C ASN A 573 4.71 -3.80 5.91
N ASN A 574 4.11 -4.56 4.99
CA ASN A 574 4.80 -5.07 3.82
C ASN A 574 4.62 -4.14 2.62
N THR A 575 5.69 -3.94 1.84
CA THR A 575 5.66 -3.22 0.56
C THR A 575 6.05 -4.16 -0.56
N ALA A 576 5.16 -4.40 -1.53
CA ALA A 576 5.40 -5.23 -2.70
C ALA A 576 5.03 -4.49 -3.98
N THR A 577 6.03 -4.19 -4.80
CA THR A 577 5.85 -3.52 -6.10
C THR A 577 6.46 -4.38 -7.21
N GLY A 578 5.64 -4.78 -8.19
CA GLY A 578 6.05 -5.63 -9.30
C GLY A 578 5.18 -6.89 -9.48
N PHE A 579 5.37 -7.58 -10.59
CA PHE A 579 4.66 -8.83 -10.89
C PHE A 579 5.06 -9.93 -9.90
N GLU A 580 4.08 -10.48 -9.18
CA GLU A 580 4.27 -11.52 -8.15
C GLU A 580 5.33 -11.16 -7.09
N ALA A 581 5.57 -9.87 -6.83
CA ALA A 581 6.40 -9.45 -5.70
C ALA A 581 5.74 -9.91 -4.38
N LEU A 582 6.52 -10.56 -3.52
CA LEU A 582 6.05 -11.05 -2.21
C LEU A 582 4.82 -11.98 -2.26
N PHE A 583 4.64 -12.73 -3.36
CA PHE A 583 3.43 -13.50 -3.66
C PHE A 583 2.96 -14.43 -2.54
N SER A 584 3.87 -15.19 -1.93
CA SER A 584 3.57 -16.27 -0.98
C SER A 584 3.54 -15.85 0.49
N ASN A 585 3.76 -14.56 0.80
CA ASN A 585 3.82 -14.10 2.19
C ASN A 585 2.51 -14.45 2.87
N THR A 586 2.51 -15.12 4.01
CA THR A 586 1.28 -15.41 4.76
C THR A 586 1.19 -14.49 5.97
N THR A 587 2.19 -14.55 6.86
CA THR A 587 2.19 -13.80 8.12
C THR A 587 3.43 -12.92 8.36
N GLY A 588 4.47 -13.00 7.51
CA GLY A 588 5.72 -12.25 7.69
C GLY A 588 5.54 -10.73 7.60
N PRO A 589 5.91 -9.94 8.63
CA PRO A 589 5.82 -8.48 8.59
C PRO A 589 7.10 -7.79 8.09
N TYR A 590 6.99 -6.48 7.81
CA TYR A 590 8.13 -5.58 7.53
C TYR A 590 9.01 -5.96 6.33
N ASN A 591 8.45 -6.63 5.32
CA ASN A 591 9.17 -6.98 4.11
C ASN A 591 8.98 -5.93 3.01
N THR A 592 10.07 -5.59 2.31
CA THR A 592 10.07 -4.72 1.13
C THR A 592 10.54 -5.51 -0.09
N ALA A 593 9.70 -5.61 -1.11
CA ALA A 593 9.97 -6.29 -2.37
C ALA A 593 9.67 -5.36 -3.54
N ASN A 594 10.68 -5.03 -4.34
CA ASN A 594 10.52 -4.21 -5.54
C ASN A 594 11.23 -4.89 -6.73
N GLY A 595 10.44 -5.41 -7.67
CA GLY A 595 10.94 -6.09 -8.85
C GLY A 595 10.07 -7.26 -9.29
N TYR A 596 10.40 -7.83 -10.45
CA TYR A 596 9.72 -9.02 -10.95
C TYR A 596 10.08 -10.22 -10.06
N LYS A 597 9.06 -10.79 -9.40
CA LYS A 597 9.19 -11.95 -8.50
C LYS A 597 10.25 -11.77 -7.40
N SER A 598 10.51 -10.53 -6.97
CA SER A 598 11.34 -10.26 -5.80
C SER A 598 10.67 -10.84 -4.55
N LEU A 599 11.43 -11.59 -3.74
CA LEU A 599 10.99 -12.14 -2.46
C LEU A 599 9.71 -13.01 -2.57
N ARG A 600 9.54 -13.66 -3.73
CA ARG A 600 8.28 -14.31 -4.14
C ARG A 600 7.81 -15.39 -3.17
N ASN A 601 8.71 -16.26 -2.71
CA ASN A 601 8.34 -17.45 -1.93
C ASN A 601 8.40 -17.22 -0.40
N ASN A 602 8.57 -15.98 0.07
CA ASN A 602 8.56 -15.65 1.49
C ASN A 602 7.26 -16.12 2.11
N THR A 603 7.29 -16.97 3.14
CA THR A 603 6.08 -17.43 3.83
C THR A 603 5.94 -16.76 5.20
N TYR A 604 7.02 -16.80 5.99
CA TYR A 604 7.06 -16.31 7.38
C TYR A 604 8.15 -15.29 7.65
N GLY A 605 9.18 -15.20 6.79
CA GLY A 605 10.32 -14.32 6.99
C GLY A 605 9.93 -12.85 7.15
N ASP A 606 10.65 -12.12 7.98
CA ASP A 606 10.40 -10.71 8.33
C ASP A 606 11.63 -9.82 8.15
N PHE A 607 11.41 -8.51 8.07
CA PHE A 607 12.47 -7.50 7.89
C PHE A 607 13.37 -7.73 6.66
N ASN A 608 12.88 -8.38 5.61
CA ASN A 608 13.65 -8.58 4.39
C ASN A 608 13.46 -7.44 3.38
N THR A 609 14.54 -7.00 2.76
CA THR A 609 14.53 -6.02 1.66
C THR A 609 15.08 -6.67 0.39
N ALA A 610 14.29 -6.71 -0.68
CA ALA A 610 14.62 -7.34 -1.95
C ALA A 610 14.32 -6.39 -3.11
N LEU A 611 15.37 -5.87 -3.74
CA LEU A 611 15.31 -4.91 -4.83
C LEU A 611 15.97 -5.52 -6.08
N GLY A 612 15.17 -5.84 -7.09
CA GLY A 612 15.67 -6.37 -8.36
C GLY A 612 14.92 -7.58 -8.90
N TYR A 613 15.39 -8.09 -10.05
CA TYR A 613 14.83 -9.27 -10.69
C TYR A 613 15.21 -10.54 -9.91
N LEU A 614 14.21 -11.30 -9.44
CA LEU A 614 14.40 -12.55 -8.68
C LEU A 614 15.29 -12.43 -7.44
N SER A 615 15.46 -11.23 -6.86
CA SER A 615 16.17 -11.02 -5.60
C SER A 615 15.42 -11.75 -4.46
N LEU A 616 16.13 -12.50 -3.63
CA LEU A 616 15.59 -13.26 -2.49
C LEU A 616 14.43 -14.24 -2.84
N PHE A 617 14.39 -14.76 -4.07
CA PHE A 617 13.23 -15.47 -4.61
C PHE A 617 12.74 -16.66 -3.76
N ASN A 618 13.64 -17.50 -3.24
CA ASN A 618 13.29 -18.72 -2.48
C ASN A 618 13.25 -18.55 -0.95
N ASN A 619 13.33 -17.31 -0.43
CA ASN A 619 13.27 -17.08 1.01
C ASN A 619 11.98 -17.65 1.55
N THR A 620 12.01 -18.54 2.55
CA THR A 620 10.80 -19.06 3.20
C THR A 620 10.66 -18.48 4.59
N THR A 621 11.69 -18.63 5.43
CA THR A 621 11.70 -18.18 6.83
C THR A 621 12.85 -17.23 7.18
N GLY A 622 13.82 -17.06 6.29
CA GLY A 622 14.94 -16.15 6.50
C GLY A 622 14.48 -14.72 6.80
N HIS A 623 15.20 -14.05 7.69
CA HIS A 623 14.83 -12.71 8.18
C HIS A 623 16.03 -11.76 8.20
N GLU A 624 15.73 -10.46 8.24
CA GLU A 624 16.73 -9.38 8.27
C GLU A 624 17.71 -9.40 7.08
N ASN A 625 17.31 -9.94 5.92
CA ASN A 625 18.17 -9.99 4.73
C ASN A 625 17.98 -8.76 3.83
N THR A 626 19.08 -8.22 3.30
CA THR A 626 19.09 -7.14 2.31
C THR A 626 19.68 -7.64 0.99
N ALA A 627 18.91 -7.57 -0.08
CA ALA A 627 19.27 -8.05 -1.42
C ALA A 627 19.02 -6.96 -2.46
N ASN A 628 20.08 -6.44 -3.07
CA ASN A 628 20.03 -5.40 -4.08
C ASN A 628 20.77 -5.82 -5.35
N GLY A 629 20.02 -6.13 -6.41
CA GLY A 629 20.54 -6.63 -7.67
C GLY A 629 19.75 -7.81 -8.22
N ALA A 630 20.05 -8.22 -9.45
CA ALA A 630 19.44 -9.42 -10.02
C ALA A 630 20.09 -10.68 -9.42
N TYR A 631 19.25 -11.68 -9.09
CA TYR A 631 19.67 -12.99 -8.55
C TYR A 631 20.45 -12.95 -7.23
N THR A 632 20.43 -11.83 -6.51
CA THR A 632 21.02 -11.74 -5.16
C THR A 632 20.24 -12.62 -4.18
N LEU A 633 20.95 -13.45 -3.41
CA LEU A 633 20.34 -14.33 -2.39
C LEU A 633 19.19 -15.20 -2.93
N TRP A 634 19.25 -15.59 -4.21
CA TRP A 634 18.17 -16.28 -4.92
C TRP A 634 17.71 -17.60 -4.25
N LYS A 635 18.65 -18.34 -3.65
CA LYS A 635 18.41 -19.62 -2.97
C LYS A 635 18.26 -19.53 -1.45
N ASN A 636 18.29 -18.32 -0.86
CA ASN A 636 18.16 -18.18 0.59
C ASN A 636 16.86 -18.84 1.02
N ILE A 637 16.89 -19.80 1.94
CA ILE A 637 15.69 -20.47 2.47
C ILE A 637 15.43 -19.91 3.87
N ASP A 638 16.42 -20.09 4.74
CA ASP A 638 16.32 -19.76 6.17
C ASP A 638 17.46 -18.85 6.66
N GLY A 639 18.41 -18.48 5.80
CA GLY A 639 19.54 -17.64 6.18
C GLY A 639 19.11 -16.25 6.67
N VAL A 640 19.87 -15.72 7.63
CA VAL A 640 19.55 -14.54 8.44
C VAL A 640 20.64 -13.47 8.36
N ARG A 641 20.26 -12.19 8.37
CA ARG A 641 21.18 -11.03 8.42
C ARG A 641 22.19 -11.00 7.26
N ASN A 642 21.82 -11.49 6.08
CA ASN A 642 22.69 -11.43 4.91
C ASN A 642 22.50 -10.13 4.13
N THR A 643 23.60 -9.48 3.75
CA THR A 643 23.60 -8.29 2.89
C THR A 643 24.27 -8.62 1.56
N ALA A 644 23.52 -8.57 0.47
CA ALA A 644 23.99 -8.85 -0.88
C ALA A 644 23.72 -7.66 -1.81
N ASN A 645 24.78 -7.12 -2.41
CA ASN A 645 24.71 -6.01 -3.37
C ASN A 645 25.53 -6.34 -4.63
N GLY A 646 24.88 -6.32 -5.80
CA GLY A 646 25.49 -6.65 -7.08
C GLY A 646 24.90 -7.89 -7.74
N TYR A 647 25.11 -8.05 -9.04
CA TYR A 647 24.56 -9.18 -9.78
C TYR A 647 25.13 -10.51 -9.24
N GLY A 648 24.24 -11.42 -8.85
CA GLY A 648 24.59 -12.76 -8.40
C GLY A 648 25.34 -12.82 -7.06
N ALA A 649 25.35 -11.75 -6.25
CA ALA A 649 25.94 -11.82 -4.91
C ALA A 649 25.14 -12.80 -4.01
N LEU A 650 25.84 -13.71 -3.32
CA LEU A 650 25.22 -14.73 -2.44
C LEU A 650 24.11 -15.58 -3.09
N THR A 651 24.15 -15.80 -4.41
CA THR A 651 23.07 -16.50 -5.14
C THR A 651 22.70 -17.86 -4.54
N TYR A 652 23.68 -18.66 -4.13
CA TYR A 652 23.46 -20.01 -3.62
C TYR A 652 23.33 -20.12 -2.10
N ASN A 653 23.28 -19.00 -1.35
CA ASN A 653 23.12 -19.05 0.10
C ASN A 653 21.84 -19.80 0.44
N ILE A 654 21.90 -20.85 1.26
CA ILE A 654 20.72 -21.62 1.67
C ILE A 654 20.38 -21.28 3.12
N THR A 655 21.36 -21.46 4.02
CA THR A 655 21.22 -21.29 5.48
C THR A 655 22.34 -20.45 6.09
N GLY A 656 23.25 -19.90 5.28
CA GLY A 656 24.37 -19.10 5.80
C GLY A 656 23.89 -17.79 6.39
N ASP A 657 24.48 -17.39 7.50
CA ASP A 657 24.07 -16.23 8.29
C ASP A 657 25.16 -15.15 8.37
N ASN A 658 24.72 -13.89 8.54
CA ASN A 658 25.60 -12.74 8.78
C ASN A 658 26.67 -12.54 7.67
N ASN A 659 26.36 -12.87 6.41
CA ASN A 659 27.29 -12.65 5.31
C ASN A 659 27.07 -11.29 4.65
N THR A 660 28.15 -10.61 4.30
CA THR A 660 28.15 -9.37 3.52
C THR A 660 28.86 -9.60 2.20
N ALA A 661 28.14 -9.44 1.08
CA ALA A 661 28.65 -9.60 -0.27
C ALA A 661 28.36 -8.34 -1.10
N ASN A 662 29.39 -7.63 -1.51
CA ASN A 662 29.30 -6.41 -2.30
C ASN A 662 30.19 -6.53 -3.55
N GLY A 663 29.58 -6.87 -4.68
CA GLY A 663 30.29 -7.07 -5.96
C GLY A 663 29.61 -8.09 -6.86
N TYR A 664 30.05 -8.12 -8.12
CA TYR A 664 29.63 -9.15 -9.08
C TYR A 664 30.10 -10.53 -8.62
N TYR A 665 29.16 -11.44 -8.39
CA TYR A 665 29.42 -12.81 -7.89
C TYR A 665 30.29 -12.90 -6.63
N ALA A 666 30.21 -11.90 -5.74
CA ALA A 666 30.77 -11.99 -4.40
C ALA A 666 30.02 -13.08 -3.60
N LEU A 667 30.76 -14.00 -2.95
CA LEU A 667 30.18 -15.13 -2.18
C LEU A 667 29.16 -15.98 -2.96
N TYR A 668 29.34 -16.11 -4.27
CA TYR A 668 28.35 -16.73 -5.16
C TYR A 668 27.92 -18.13 -4.73
N SER A 669 28.87 -18.99 -4.37
CA SER A 669 28.66 -20.41 -4.07
C SER A 669 28.36 -20.72 -2.60
N ASN A 670 28.21 -19.69 -1.74
CA ASN A 670 28.00 -19.90 -0.30
C ASN A 670 26.74 -20.71 -0.09
N THR A 671 26.79 -21.82 0.63
CA THR A 671 25.59 -22.62 0.95
C THR A 671 25.20 -22.42 2.40
N SER A 672 26.17 -22.51 3.32
CA SER A 672 25.96 -22.40 4.76
C SER A 672 27.11 -21.70 5.50
N GLY A 673 28.09 -21.14 4.79
CA GLY A 673 29.14 -20.34 5.41
C GLY A 673 28.56 -19.11 6.10
N GLU A 674 29.18 -18.71 7.21
CA GLU A 674 28.67 -17.65 8.10
C GLU A 674 29.73 -16.58 8.38
N GLN A 675 29.27 -15.35 8.66
CA GLN A 675 30.12 -14.23 9.08
C GLN A 675 31.20 -13.88 8.05
N ASN A 676 30.96 -14.12 6.76
CA ASN A 676 31.91 -13.78 5.70
C ASN A 676 31.66 -12.36 5.16
N THR A 677 32.73 -11.64 4.88
CA THR A 677 32.70 -10.31 4.24
C THR A 677 33.46 -10.39 2.91
N ALA A 678 32.77 -10.17 1.80
CA ALA A 678 33.32 -10.17 0.45
C ALA A 678 33.02 -8.84 -0.24
N THR A 679 34.04 -8.03 -0.51
CA THR A 679 33.93 -6.75 -1.21
C THR A 679 34.84 -6.75 -2.43
N GLY A 680 34.25 -6.85 -3.62
CA GLY A 680 34.96 -6.98 -4.89
C GLY A 680 34.33 -8.02 -5.81
N SER A 681 34.64 -7.94 -7.10
CA SER A 681 34.20 -8.95 -8.06
C SER A 681 34.87 -10.29 -7.77
N PHE A 682 34.07 -11.37 -7.72
CA PHE A 682 34.52 -12.73 -7.44
C PHE A 682 35.25 -12.94 -6.10
N ALA A 683 35.13 -12.02 -5.15
CA ALA A 683 35.64 -12.22 -3.80
C ALA A 683 34.88 -13.38 -3.12
N LEU A 684 35.61 -14.37 -2.57
CA LEU A 684 35.02 -15.58 -1.96
C LEU A 684 34.06 -16.36 -2.88
N ASN A 685 34.29 -16.37 -4.20
CA ASN A 685 33.35 -16.92 -5.17
C ASN A 685 32.95 -18.39 -4.90
N SER A 686 33.92 -19.22 -4.53
CA SER A 686 33.76 -20.67 -4.32
C SER A 686 33.47 -21.06 -2.88
N ASN A 687 33.34 -20.09 -1.94
CA ASN A 687 33.06 -20.38 -0.53
C ASN A 687 31.76 -21.12 -0.42
N THR A 688 31.73 -22.31 0.18
CA THR A 688 30.50 -23.08 0.41
C THR A 688 30.13 -23.07 1.89
N ILE A 689 31.09 -23.41 2.75
CA ILE A 689 30.89 -23.58 4.19
C ILE A 689 31.89 -22.80 5.06
N GLY A 690 32.90 -22.15 4.45
CA GLY A 690 33.90 -21.40 5.20
C GLY A 690 33.27 -20.28 6.02
N ILE A 691 33.83 -20.02 7.21
CA ILE A 691 33.32 -19.04 8.16
C ILE A 691 34.35 -17.94 8.49
N ARG A 692 33.84 -16.75 8.83
CA ARG A 692 34.64 -15.62 9.33
C ARG A 692 35.77 -15.19 8.38
N ASN A 693 35.57 -15.30 7.07
CA ASN A 693 36.54 -14.84 6.08
C ASN A 693 36.26 -13.39 5.68
N THR A 694 37.31 -12.60 5.50
CA THR A 694 37.24 -11.22 4.99
C THR A 694 38.05 -11.14 3.70
N ALA A 695 37.39 -10.82 2.59
CA ALA A 695 37.96 -10.75 1.25
C ALA A 695 37.64 -9.39 0.63
N THR A 696 38.66 -8.56 0.43
CA THR A 696 38.52 -7.23 -0.19
C THR A 696 39.45 -7.14 -1.39
N GLY A 697 38.90 -6.99 -2.59
CA GLY A 697 39.64 -6.96 -3.85
C GLY A 697 39.04 -7.87 -4.92
N TYR A 698 39.53 -7.74 -6.15
CA TYR A 698 39.16 -8.64 -7.23
C TYR A 698 39.77 -10.02 -6.99
N GLY A 699 38.95 -11.07 -7.00
CA GLY A 699 39.41 -12.46 -6.88
C GLY A 699 40.14 -12.81 -5.58
N SER A 700 39.98 -12.00 -4.52
CA SER A 700 40.53 -12.32 -3.20
C SER A 700 39.80 -13.52 -2.59
N LEU A 701 40.53 -14.51 -2.08
CA LEU A 701 39.97 -15.77 -1.56
C LEU A 701 39.01 -16.48 -2.55
N HIS A 702 39.29 -16.39 -3.85
CA HIS A 702 38.38 -16.87 -4.90
C HIS A 702 37.95 -18.33 -4.72
N ASP A 703 38.92 -19.23 -4.53
CA ASP A 703 38.70 -20.67 -4.49
C ASP A 703 38.43 -21.23 -3.09
N ASN A 704 38.26 -20.37 -2.07
CA ASN A 704 38.05 -20.83 -0.69
C ASN A 704 36.81 -21.70 -0.66
N ILE A 705 36.89 -22.96 -0.22
CA ILE A 705 35.74 -23.87 -0.12
C ILE A 705 35.24 -23.89 1.32
N SER A 706 36.15 -24.19 2.25
CA SER A 706 35.87 -24.38 3.69
C SER A 706 36.92 -23.77 4.61
N GLY A 707 37.89 -23.02 4.07
CA GLY A 707 38.88 -22.30 4.87
C GLY A 707 38.20 -21.26 5.76
N ASN A 708 38.72 -21.10 6.98
CA ASN A 708 38.12 -20.27 8.02
C ASN A 708 39.09 -19.19 8.50
N TYR A 709 38.56 -18.07 8.99
CA TYR A 709 39.35 -16.99 9.62
C TYR A 709 40.43 -16.39 8.70
N ASN A 710 40.24 -16.42 7.38
CA ASN A 710 41.20 -15.82 6.45
C ASN A 710 40.88 -14.33 6.21
N GLN A 711 41.91 -13.50 6.12
CA GLN A 711 41.84 -12.09 5.78
C GLN A 711 42.66 -11.84 4.51
N ALA A 712 42.01 -11.49 3.41
CA ALA A 712 42.65 -11.19 2.13
C ALA A 712 42.26 -9.77 1.69
N ASN A 713 43.24 -8.88 1.60
CA ASN A 713 43.08 -7.52 1.12
C ASN A 713 44.03 -7.27 -0.06
N GLY A 714 43.48 -7.13 -1.26
CA GLY A 714 44.23 -6.88 -2.49
C GLY A 714 43.77 -7.75 -3.66
N TYR A 715 44.31 -7.45 -4.83
CA TYR A 715 44.05 -8.20 -6.06
C TYR A 715 44.63 -9.61 -5.96
N GLU A 716 43.77 -10.63 -6.10
CA GLU A 716 44.14 -12.06 -6.07
C GLU A 716 44.94 -12.48 -4.82
N ALA A 717 44.72 -11.83 -3.67
CA ALA A 717 45.26 -12.28 -2.40
C ALA A 717 44.57 -13.59 -1.96
N LEU A 718 45.36 -14.61 -1.59
CA LEU A 718 44.86 -15.95 -1.23
C LEU A 718 43.94 -16.58 -2.29
N HIS A 719 44.22 -16.36 -3.58
CA HIS A 719 43.33 -16.75 -4.69
C HIS A 719 42.97 -18.24 -4.68
N GLU A 720 43.96 -19.13 -4.61
CA GLU A 720 43.78 -20.59 -4.69
C GLU A 720 43.64 -21.27 -3.32
N ASN A 721 43.35 -20.50 -2.26
CA ASN A 721 43.06 -21.09 -0.96
C ASN A 721 41.80 -21.92 -1.04
N THR A 722 41.85 -23.20 -0.66
CA THR A 722 40.68 -24.10 -0.67
C THR A 722 40.23 -24.41 0.76
N THR A 723 41.16 -24.79 1.64
CA THR A 723 40.86 -25.20 3.04
C THR A 723 41.79 -24.57 4.08
N GLY A 724 42.78 -23.78 3.65
CA GLY A 724 43.70 -23.07 4.53
C GLY A 724 42.97 -22.11 5.46
N LEU A 725 43.49 -21.95 6.68
CA LEU A 725 42.82 -21.20 7.75
C LEU A 725 43.76 -20.24 8.48
N GLU A 726 43.19 -19.20 9.08
CA GLU A 726 43.92 -18.19 9.88
C GLU A 726 45.02 -17.44 9.09
N ASN A 727 44.89 -17.31 7.76
CA ASN A 727 45.85 -16.59 6.94
C ASN A 727 45.50 -15.09 6.83
N THR A 728 46.51 -14.23 6.87
CA THR A 728 46.41 -12.78 6.64
C THR A 728 47.26 -12.39 5.44
N ALA A 729 46.65 -11.91 4.36
CA ALA A 729 47.29 -11.51 3.12
C ALA A 729 46.91 -10.06 2.76
N ASN A 730 47.91 -9.18 2.64
CA ASN A 730 47.69 -7.78 2.28
C ASN A 730 48.61 -7.32 1.14
N GLY A 731 48.09 -7.21 -0.08
CA GLY A 731 48.81 -6.77 -1.26
C GLY A 731 48.40 -7.51 -2.53
N TYR A 732 49.20 -7.33 -3.59
CA TYR A 732 48.96 -7.95 -4.90
C TYR A 732 49.55 -9.37 -4.93
N GLN A 733 48.71 -10.37 -5.23
CA GLN A 733 49.10 -11.78 -5.33
C GLN A 733 49.89 -12.30 -4.11
N VAL A 734 49.49 -11.90 -2.92
CA VAL A 734 50.05 -12.41 -1.66
C VAL A 734 49.43 -13.77 -1.37
N LEU A 735 50.25 -14.78 -1.06
CA LEU A 735 49.79 -16.15 -0.77
C LEU A 735 48.90 -16.74 -1.90
N TYR A 736 49.16 -16.39 -3.16
CA TYR A 736 48.29 -16.72 -4.30
C TYR A 736 48.01 -18.23 -4.41
N TYR A 737 49.06 -19.06 -4.36
CA TYR A 737 48.97 -20.52 -4.52
C TYR A 737 48.68 -21.28 -3.22
N ASN A 738 48.37 -20.59 -2.11
CA ASN A 738 48.22 -21.23 -0.81
C ASN A 738 46.92 -22.01 -0.74
N THR A 739 46.96 -23.33 -0.86
CA THR A 739 45.77 -24.19 -0.91
C THR A 739 45.29 -24.60 0.48
N THR A 740 46.18 -25.07 1.35
CA THR A 740 45.85 -25.62 2.68
C THR A 740 46.68 -25.03 3.82
N GLY A 741 47.66 -24.17 3.53
CA GLY A 741 48.54 -23.60 4.55
C GLY A 741 47.78 -22.77 5.59
N ARG A 742 48.26 -22.80 6.83
CA ARG A 742 47.63 -22.20 8.01
C ARG A 742 48.49 -21.13 8.66
N GLY A 743 47.85 -20.08 9.17
CA GLY A 743 48.49 -19.14 10.10
C GLY A 743 49.57 -18.25 9.45
N ASN A 744 49.56 -18.12 8.12
CA ASN A 744 50.53 -17.28 7.43
C ASN A 744 50.13 -15.81 7.48
N THR A 745 51.08 -14.92 7.74
CA THR A 745 50.87 -13.47 7.73
C THR A 745 51.80 -12.81 6.71
N ALA A 746 51.26 -12.23 5.66
CA ALA A 746 52.04 -11.71 4.55
C ALA A 746 51.54 -10.35 4.06
N SER A 747 52.48 -9.47 3.72
CA SER A 747 52.17 -8.19 3.09
C SER A 747 53.24 -7.73 2.11
N GLY A 748 52.82 -7.25 0.95
CA GLY A 748 53.69 -6.78 -0.13
C GLY A 748 53.22 -7.25 -1.51
N PHE A 749 54.07 -7.10 -2.53
CA PHE A 749 53.83 -7.66 -3.86
C PHE A 749 54.46 -9.06 -3.91
N GLY A 750 53.65 -10.10 -4.14
CA GLY A 750 54.12 -11.49 -4.27
C GLY A 750 54.77 -12.07 -3.02
N ALA A 751 54.46 -11.57 -1.82
CA ALA A 751 54.93 -12.19 -0.58
C ALA A 751 54.30 -13.59 -0.42
N LEU A 752 55.12 -14.61 -0.15
CA LEU A 752 54.69 -16.02 -0.06
C LEU A 752 53.91 -16.53 -1.29
N LEU A 753 54.20 -16.02 -2.50
CA LEU A 753 53.43 -16.33 -3.72
C LEU A 753 53.30 -17.84 -3.95
N SER A 754 54.41 -18.58 -3.90
CA SER A 754 54.47 -20.02 -4.23
C SER A 754 54.09 -20.95 -3.08
N SER A 755 53.69 -20.42 -1.92
CA SER A 755 53.32 -21.24 -0.77
C SER A 755 52.07 -22.01 -1.08
N THR A 756 52.09 -23.34 -0.92
CA THR A 756 50.92 -24.21 -1.13
C THR A 756 50.40 -24.76 0.20
N THR A 757 51.32 -25.28 1.04
CA THR A 757 50.99 -25.92 2.33
C THR A 757 51.87 -25.45 3.49
N GLY A 758 52.68 -24.39 3.31
CA GLY A 758 53.53 -23.86 4.38
C GLY A 758 52.69 -23.24 5.50
N ASP A 759 53.05 -23.49 6.76
CA ASP A 759 52.33 -22.96 7.93
C ASP A 759 53.18 -21.98 8.76
N TYR A 760 52.48 -21.03 9.39
CA TYR A 760 53.01 -20.05 10.35
C TYR A 760 54.16 -19.17 9.81
N ASN A 761 54.17 -18.88 8.50
CA ASN A 761 55.17 -18.00 7.91
C ASN A 761 54.75 -16.52 8.00
N ALA A 762 55.71 -15.65 8.30
CA ALA A 762 55.56 -14.20 8.31
C ALA A 762 56.41 -13.57 7.19
N ALA A 763 55.81 -12.88 6.22
CA ALA A 763 56.51 -12.32 5.06
C ALA A 763 56.11 -10.87 4.78
N TYR A 764 57.01 -9.93 5.06
CA TYR A 764 56.77 -8.49 4.88
C TYR A 764 57.77 -7.89 3.89
N GLY A 765 57.28 -7.44 2.74
CA GLY A 765 58.08 -6.77 1.71
C GLY A 765 57.85 -7.32 0.30
N TYR A 766 58.50 -6.69 -0.68
CA TYR A 766 58.46 -7.14 -2.08
C TYR A 766 59.12 -8.51 -2.21
N GLN A 767 58.36 -9.52 -2.64
CA GLN A 767 58.82 -10.89 -2.86
C GLN A 767 59.58 -11.50 -1.65
N ALA A 768 59.15 -11.20 -0.43
CA ALA A 768 59.61 -11.89 0.77
C ALA A 768 59.08 -13.34 0.77
N LEU A 769 59.94 -14.33 1.05
CA LEU A 769 59.57 -15.77 1.05
C LEU A 769 58.90 -16.25 -0.26
N PHE A 770 59.28 -15.67 -1.41
CA PHE A 770 58.59 -15.85 -2.69
C PHE A 770 58.45 -17.31 -3.15
N ASN A 771 59.54 -18.08 -3.15
CA ASN A 771 59.58 -19.48 -3.61
C ASN A 771 59.27 -20.51 -2.51
N ASN A 772 58.81 -20.09 -1.34
CA ASN A 772 58.48 -21.03 -0.27
C ASN A 772 57.25 -21.83 -0.66
N THR A 773 57.35 -23.15 -0.71
CA THR A 773 56.24 -24.04 -1.07
C THR A 773 55.64 -24.69 0.17
N ASN A 774 56.48 -25.21 1.07
CA ASN A 774 56.06 -26.03 2.22
C ASN A 774 56.78 -25.66 3.52
N GLY A 775 57.70 -24.69 3.52
CA GLY A 775 58.49 -24.37 4.71
C GLY A 775 57.62 -23.82 5.84
N PHE A 776 58.06 -24.04 7.07
CA PHE A 776 57.30 -23.80 8.29
C PHE A 776 57.98 -22.77 9.21
N SER A 777 57.18 -21.88 9.81
CA SER A 777 57.63 -20.91 10.83
C SER A 777 58.81 -20.02 10.39
N ASN A 778 58.83 -19.57 9.14
CA ASN A 778 59.83 -18.61 8.67
C ASN A 778 59.35 -17.16 8.87
N THR A 779 60.27 -16.28 9.25
CA THR A 779 60.04 -14.82 9.33
C THR A 779 60.95 -14.12 8.33
N ALA A 780 60.38 -13.44 7.34
CA ALA A 780 61.09 -12.62 6.35
C ALA A 780 60.58 -11.18 6.40
N ASN A 781 61.43 -10.24 6.80
CA ASN A 781 61.14 -8.82 6.80
C ASN A 781 62.17 -8.08 5.93
N GLY A 782 61.72 -7.53 4.80
CA GLY A 782 62.56 -6.85 3.82
C GLY A 782 62.41 -7.43 2.41
N SER A 783 62.68 -6.61 1.39
CA SER A 783 62.57 -7.05 0.00
C SER A 783 63.55 -8.20 -0.29
N TYR A 784 63.04 -9.26 -0.90
CA TYR A 784 63.77 -10.48 -1.22
C TYR A 784 64.39 -11.23 -0.02
N ALA A 785 63.94 -10.97 1.21
CA ALA A 785 64.34 -11.78 2.35
C ALA A 785 63.81 -13.22 2.17
N LEU A 786 64.67 -14.23 2.37
CA LEU A 786 64.35 -15.66 2.18
C LEU A 786 63.76 -16.00 0.79
N PHE A 787 64.13 -15.28 -0.27
CA PHE A 787 63.50 -15.38 -1.59
C PHE A 787 63.45 -16.81 -2.16
N ASN A 788 64.54 -17.57 -2.11
CA ASN A 788 64.62 -18.91 -2.69
C ASN A 788 64.21 -20.05 -1.73
N ASN A 789 63.81 -19.75 -0.48
CA ASN A 789 63.59 -20.76 0.55
C ASN A 789 62.40 -21.66 0.23
N SER A 790 62.61 -22.77 -0.47
CA SER A 790 61.53 -23.68 -0.92
C SER A 790 60.93 -24.48 0.23
N VAL A 791 61.77 -25.12 1.07
CA VAL A 791 61.32 -26.05 2.13
C VAL A 791 61.99 -25.83 3.49
N GLY A 792 62.85 -24.83 3.65
CA GLY A 792 63.54 -24.57 4.91
C GLY A 792 62.62 -24.00 5.98
N ASP A 793 62.92 -24.33 7.24
CA ASP A 793 62.09 -24.09 8.41
C ASP A 793 62.79 -23.20 9.45
N GLN A 794 61.97 -22.47 10.23
CA GLN A 794 62.40 -21.74 11.42
C GLN A 794 63.50 -20.69 11.15
N ASN A 795 63.53 -20.11 9.95
CA ASN A 795 64.49 -19.07 9.60
C ASN A 795 63.95 -17.68 9.92
N THR A 796 64.80 -16.79 10.44
CA THR A 796 64.50 -15.37 10.66
C THR A 796 65.42 -14.52 9.78
N ALA A 797 64.87 -13.80 8.81
CA ALA A 797 65.58 -12.90 7.91
C ALA A 797 65.01 -11.48 8.04
N ASN A 798 65.82 -10.53 8.50
CA ASN A 798 65.46 -9.13 8.61
C ASN A 798 66.50 -8.27 7.88
N GLY A 799 66.14 -7.77 6.69
CA GLY A 799 66.99 -6.97 5.83
C GLY A 799 66.85 -7.32 4.35
N TYR A 800 67.32 -6.43 3.48
CA TYR A 800 67.34 -6.67 2.03
C TYR A 800 68.23 -7.88 1.70
N LYS A 801 67.65 -8.88 1.01
CA LYS A 801 68.34 -10.11 0.59
C LYS A 801 69.03 -10.88 1.73
N ALA A 802 68.53 -10.77 2.97
CA ALA A 802 68.93 -11.65 4.05
C ALA A 802 68.46 -13.10 3.75
N LEU A 803 69.35 -14.09 3.89
CA LEU A 803 69.08 -15.51 3.54
C LEU A 803 68.53 -15.74 2.12
N TYR A 804 68.95 -14.94 1.14
CA TYR A 804 68.38 -14.95 -0.21
C TYR A 804 68.44 -16.31 -0.93
N SER A 805 69.56 -17.03 -0.81
CA SER A 805 69.82 -18.28 -1.58
C SER A 805 69.44 -19.56 -0.83
N SER A 806 68.77 -19.44 0.32
CA SER A 806 68.30 -20.58 1.11
C SER A 806 67.43 -21.50 0.25
N ASN A 807 67.70 -22.81 0.25
CA ASN A 807 66.91 -23.80 -0.51
C ASN A 807 66.34 -24.91 0.41
N SER A 808 67.00 -25.17 1.54
CA SER A 808 66.52 -26.06 2.62
C SER A 808 67.20 -25.77 3.97
N SER A 809 67.71 -24.55 4.14
CA SER A 809 68.44 -24.14 5.34
C SER A 809 67.47 -24.03 6.52
N ASN A 810 67.86 -24.47 7.72
CA ASN A 810 66.97 -24.48 8.89
C ASN A 810 67.55 -23.69 10.07
N ARG A 811 66.67 -23.05 10.85
CA ARG A 811 67.02 -22.41 12.13
C ARG A 811 68.11 -21.33 12.04
N ASN A 812 68.15 -20.58 10.94
CA ASN A 812 69.10 -19.49 10.75
C ASN A 812 68.49 -18.13 11.13
N THR A 813 69.29 -17.26 11.75
CA THR A 813 68.94 -15.86 12.05
C THR A 813 69.85 -14.93 11.26
N ALA A 814 69.31 -14.13 10.35
CA ALA A 814 70.03 -13.18 9.51
C ALA A 814 69.43 -11.78 9.68
N ILE A 815 70.16 -10.87 10.33
CA ILE A 815 69.75 -9.49 10.59
C ILE A 815 70.77 -8.56 9.93
N GLY A 816 70.40 -7.93 8.83
CA GLY A 816 71.25 -7.01 8.08
C GLY A 816 71.19 -7.20 6.56
N TYR A 817 71.72 -6.22 5.84
CA TYR A 817 71.83 -6.26 4.39
C TYR A 817 72.79 -7.38 3.96
N TYR A 818 72.31 -8.32 3.14
CA TYR A 818 73.06 -9.50 2.68
C TYR A 818 73.60 -10.45 3.78
N ALA A 819 73.04 -10.42 4.99
CA ALA A 819 73.38 -11.40 6.02
C ALA A 819 72.99 -12.82 5.53
N LEU A 820 73.91 -13.79 5.63
CA LEU A 820 73.72 -15.19 5.17
C LEU A 820 73.22 -15.33 3.70
N TYR A 821 73.63 -14.41 2.81
CA TYR A 821 73.12 -14.35 1.44
C TYR A 821 73.21 -15.67 0.64
N SER A 822 74.34 -16.38 0.75
CA SER A 822 74.67 -17.54 -0.10
C SER A 822 74.30 -18.88 0.52
N THR A 823 73.69 -18.90 1.71
CA THR A 823 73.40 -20.14 2.44
C THR A 823 72.35 -20.94 1.70
N THR A 824 72.65 -22.19 1.37
CA THR A 824 71.73 -23.11 0.69
C THR A 824 71.17 -24.16 1.66
N THR A 825 72.05 -24.80 2.45
CA THR A 825 71.75 -25.93 3.35
C THR A 825 72.26 -25.74 4.79
N GLY A 826 73.07 -24.71 5.06
CA GLY A 826 73.59 -24.43 6.40
C GLY A 826 72.49 -24.22 7.45
N TYR A 827 72.73 -24.61 8.69
CA TYR A 827 71.72 -24.56 9.76
C TYR A 827 72.27 -24.00 11.07
N TYR A 828 71.40 -23.49 11.94
CA TYR A 828 71.78 -22.89 13.24
C TYR A 828 72.76 -21.72 13.15
N ASN A 829 72.82 -20.99 12.03
CA ASN A 829 73.69 -19.83 11.92
C ASN A 829 73.00 -18.55 12.41
N THR A 830 73.73 -17.71 13.15
CA THR A 830 73.30 -16.37 13.57
C THR A 830 74.23 -15.33 12.93
N ALA A 831 73.70 -14.48 12.06
CA ALA A 831 74.43 -13.43 11.37
C ALA A 831 73.75 -12.07 11.62
N THR A 832 74.42 -11.18 12.35
CA THR A 832 73.93 -9.83 12.64
C THR A 832 74.94 -8.80 12.14
N GLY A 833 74.61 -8.09 11.06
CA GLY A 833 75.47 -7.09 10.45
C GLY A 833 75.45 -7.10 8.92
N TYR A 834 76.01 -6.06 8.30
CA TYR A 834 76.17 -5.98 6.86
C TYR A 834 77.14 -7.06 6.37
N ASN A 835 76.69 -7.91 5.43
CA ASN A 835 77.48 -9.03 4.88
C ASN A 835 77.99 -10.03 5.93
N ALA A 836 77.41 -10.11 7.13
CA ALA A 836 77.78 -11.14 8.10
C ALA A 836 77.46 -12.54 7.54
N LEU A 837 78.43 -13.48 7.59
CA LEU A 837 78.30 -14.84 7.02
C LEU A 837 77.82 -14.88 5.55
N LYS A 838 78.09 -13.85 4.75
CA LYS A 838 77.52 -13.70 3.40
C LYS A 838 77.75 -14.91 2.49
N ASN A 839 78.96 -15.46 2.47
CA ASN A 839 79.35 -16.53 1.56
C ASN A 839 79.13 -17.93 2.15
N ASN A 840 78.51 -18.04 3.33
CA ASN A 840 78.24 -19.34 3.97
C ASN A 840 77.28 -20.12 3.10
N ILE A 841 77.67 -21.32 2.65
CA ILE A 841 76.87 -22.19 1.77
C ILE A 841 76.20 -23.28 2.62
N ASP A 842 77.01 -24.12 3.27
CA ASP A 842 76.61 -25.30 4.04
C ASP A 842 77.15 -25.31 5.48
N GLY A 843 77.96 -24.32 5.86
CA GLY A 843 78.43 -24.15 7.24
C GLY A 843 77.28 -24.01 8.25
N TYR A 844 77.47 -24.55 9.44
CA TYR A 844 76.44 -24.64 10.48
C TYR A 844 76.93 -24.23 11.88
N GLU A 845 75.99 -23.84 12.74
CA GLU A 845 76.25 -23.43 14.13
C GLU A 845 77.30 -22.32 14.26
N ASN A 846 77.30 -21.36 13.31
CA ASN A 846 78.17 -20.18 13.35
C ASN A 846 77.44 -18.96 13.91
N VAL A 847 78.14 -18.15 14.71
CA VAL A 847 77.67 -16.85 15.22
C VAL A 847 78.56 -15.76 14.65
N ALA A 848 78.01 -14.82 13.90
CA ALA A 848 78.72 -13.70 13.28
C ALA A 848 78.01 -12.37 13.60
N THR A 849 78.60 -11.56 14.45
CA THR A 849 78.07 -10.26 14.85
C THR A 849 79.07 -9.17 14.48
N GLY A 850 78.71 -8.31 13.52
CA GLY A 850 79.55 -7.22 13.02
C GLY A 850 79.56 -7.09 11.50
N TYR A 851 80.13 -5.99 11.00
CA TYR A 851 80.35 -5.79 9.57
C TYR A 851 81.36 -6.83 9.05
N GLN A 852 80.96 -7.63 8.06
CA GLN A 852 81.78 -8.68 7.44
C GLN A 852 82.37 -9.71 8.44
N ALA A 853 81.72 -9.95 9.57
CA ALA A 853 82.09 -11.06 10.44
C ALA A 853 81.86 -12.39 9.71
N LEU A 854 82.85 -13.29 9.69
CA LEU A 854 82.79 -14.59 8.98
C LEU A 854 82.38 -14.49 7.49
N HIS A 855 82.69 -13.37 6.83
CA HIS A 855 82.17 -13.04 5.50
C HIS A 855 82.43 -14.11 4.44
N ASN A 856 83.66 -14.65 4.37
CA ASN A 856 84.06 -15.64 3.37
C ASN A 856 83.85 -17.10 3.80
N ASN A 857 83.22 -17.36 4.95
CA ASN A 857 82.97 -18.74 5.40
C ASN A 857 82.14 -19.43 4.34
N THR A 858 82.56 -20.57 3.82
CA THR A 858 81.77 -21.37 2.88
C THR A 858 81.17 -22.58 3.59
N SER A 859 81.97 -23.32 4.35
CA SER A 859 81.60 -24.61 4.97
C SER A 859 82.05 -24.79 6.43
N GLY A 860 82.74 -23.80 7.01
CA GLY A 860 83.18 -23.86 8.40
C GLY A 860 82.01 -23.91 9.39
N TYR A 861 82.20 -24.56 10.54
CA TYR A 861 81.17 -24.76 11.56
C TYR A 861 81.67 -24.47 12.98
N TRP A 862 80.75 -24.18 13.90
CA TRP A 862 81.05 -23.88 15.32
C TRP A 862 81.97 -22.66 15.49
N ASN A 863 81.90 -21.68 14.59
CA ASN A 863 82.68 -20.45 14.69
C ASN A 863 81.88 -19.34 15.38
N THR A 864 82.51 -18.61 16.30
CA THR A 864 81.98 -17.39 16.90
C THR A 864 82.85 -16.20 16.49
N ALA A 865 82.32 -15.25 15.74
CA ALA A 865 82.98 -14.03 15.29
C ALA A 865 82.20 -12.80 15.76
N ASN A 866 82.77 -12.03 16.68
CA ASN A 866 82.19 -10.81 17.21
C ASN A 866 83.13 -9.63 16.97
N GLY A 867 82.80 -8.77 16.02
CA GLY A 867 83.61 -7.60 15.65
C GLY A 867 83.63 -7.30 14.15
N PHE A 868 84.11 -6.11 13.78
CA PHE A 868 84.36 -5.75 12.39
C PHE A 868 85.41 -6.70 11.80
N LYS A 869 85.06 -7.45 10.75
CA LYS A 869 85.95 -8.40 10.06
C LYS A 869 86.60 -9.47 10.95
N ALA A 870 85.95 -9.84 12.04
CA ALA A 870 86.37 -11.02 12.80
C ALA A 870 86.18 -12.27 11.90
N LEU A 871 87.22 -13.10 11.75
CA LEU A 871 87.23 -14.29 10.87
C LEU A 871 86.84 -14.01 9.39
N ASP A 872 87.15 -12.82 8.85
CA ASP A 872 86.72 -12.37 7.50
C ASP A 872 87.07 -13.37 6.39
N ASN A 873 88.28 -13.95 6.39
CA ASN A 873 88.76 -14.87 5.35
C ASN A 873 88.55 -16.36 5.65
N ASN A 874 87.84 -16.72 6.73
CA ASN A 874 87.58 -18.11 7.06
C ASN A 874 86.83 -18.75 5.90
N THR A 875 87.30 -19.85 5.32
CA THR A 875 86.58 -20.57 4.27
C THR A 875 85.97 -21.84 4.83
N SER A 876 86.77 -22.68 5.49
CA SER A 876 86.33 -23.96 6.06
C SER A 876 86.88 -24.24 7.46
N GLY A 877 87.52 -23.26 8.10
CA GLY A 877 87.95 -23.37 9.49
C GLY A 877 86.76 -23.51 10.44
N SER A 878 86.92 -24.31 11.49
CA SER A 878 85.85 -24.68 12.41
C SER A 878 86.29 -24.57 13.87
N PHE A 879 85.32 -24.44 14.79
CA PHE A 879 85.55 -24.32 16.23
C PHE A 879 86.38 -23.07 16.62
N ASN A 880 86.36 -22.01 15.82
CA ASN A 880 87.12 -20.79 16.11
C ASN A 880 86.28 -19.76 16.88
N THR A 881 86.86 -19.12 17.89
CA THR A 881 86.28 -17.99 18.60
C THR A 881 87.12 -16.74 18.35
N ALA A 882 86.56 -15.73 17.70
CA ALA A 882 87.19 -14.45 17.40
C ALA A 882 86.35 -13.31 18.00
N ASN A 883 86.88 -12.62 19.00
CA ASN A 883 86.21 -11.49 19.66
C ASN A 883 87.11 -10.25 19.58
N GLY A 884 86.74 -9.30 18.73
CA GLY A 884 87.51 -8.10 18.44
C GLY A 884 87.60 -7.81 16.94
N LYS A 885 87.90 -6.55 16.58
CA LYS A 885 88.11 -6.17 15.18
C LYS A 885 89.33 -6.91 14.61
N ASP A 886 89.16 -7.51 13.44
CA ASP A 886 90.16 -8.29 12.69
C ASP A 886 90.78 -9.47 13.48
N ALA A 887 90.13 -9.92 14.57
CA ALA A 887 90.56 -11.13 15.28
C ALA A 887 90.42 -12.35 14.34
N LEU A 888 91.50 -13.14 14.20
CA LEU A 888 91.61 -14.24 13.22
C LEU A 888 91.28 -13.83 11.77
N GLY A 889 91.50 -12.57 11.40
CA GLY A 889 91.03 -12.01 10.12
C GLY A 889 91.51 -12.75 8.85
N LEU A 890 92.72 -13.32 8.85
CA LEU A 890 93.27 -14.07 7.71
C LEU A 890 93.11 -15.61 7.82
N ASN A 891 92.43 -16.12 8.85
CA ASN A 891 92.24 -17.56 9.03
C ASN A 891 91.44 -18.09 7.84
N THR A 892 91.89 -19.14 7.17
CA THR A 892 91.18 -19.77 6.05
C THR A 892 90.64 -21.14 6.46
N THR A 893 91.53 -22.03 6.94
CA THR A 893 91.18 -23.42 7.31
C THR A 893 91.58 -23.79 8.73
N GLY A 894 92.19 -22.90 9.50
CA GLY A 894 92.60 -23.18 10.87
C GLY A 894 91.40 -23.50 11.78
N VAL A 895 91.58 -24.44 12.72
CA VAL A 895 90.53 -24.95 13.62
C VAL A 895 90.88 -24.79 15.10
N HIS A 896 89.86 -24.73 15.96
CA HIS A 896 89.99 -24.63 17.42
C HIS A 896 90.83 -23.44 17.92
N ASN A 897 90.82 -22.32 17.19
CA ASN A 897 91.54 -21.12 17.61
C ASN A 897 90.65 -20.21 18.46
N THR A 898 91.18 -19.68 19.56
CA THR A 898 90.54 -18.65 20.39
C THR A 898 91.34 -17.36 20.29
N ALA A 899 90.76 -16.29 19.79
CA ALA A 899 91.35 -14.97 19.65
C ALA A 899 90.44 -13.92 20.30
N SER A 900 90.91 -13.29 21.37
CA SER A 900 90.19 -12.22 22.07
C SER A 900 91.07 -10.97 22.13
N GLY A 901 90.70 -9.93 21.38
CA GLY A 901 91.42 -8.67 21.27
C GLY A 901 91.50 -8.12 19.84
N TYR A 902 91.75 -6.81 19.71
CA TYR A 902 92.00 -6.18 18.40
C TYR A 902 93.18 -6.87 17.70
N THR A 903 92.97 -7.40 16.50
CA THR A 903 93.99 -8.10 15.67
C THR A 903 94.67 -9.31 16.34
N ALA A 904 94.05 -9.93 17.35
CA ALA A 904 94.56 -11.19 17.93
C ALA A 904 94.54 -12.30 16.86
N LEU A 905 95.65 -13.04 16.72
CA LEU A 905 95.85 -14.07 15.68
C LEU A 905 95.54 -13.60 14.23
N VAL A 906 95.67 -12.31 13.93
CA VAL A 906 95.25 -11.74 12.63
C VAL A 906 95.91 -12.41 11.42
N SER A 907 97.18 -12.83 11.53
CA SER A 907 97.93 -13.46 10.44
C SER A 907 97.76 -14.98 10.35
N ASN A 908 97.03 -15.61 11.27
CA ASN A 908 96.84 -17.05 11.24
C ASN A 908 96.05 -17.41 9.98
N THR A 909 96.50 -18.39 9.21
CA THR A 909 95.86 -18.87 7.98
C THR A 909 95.36 -20.30 8.17
N THR A 910 96.24 -21.22 8.56
CA THR A 910 95.92 -22.65 8.72
C THR A 910 96.30 -23.24 10.09
N GLY A 911 96.83 -22.42 11.00
CA GLY A 911 97.25 -22.89 12.33
C GLY A 911 96.04 -23.27 13.19
N ASN A 912 96.22 -24.30 14.02
CA ASN A 912 95.15 -24.91 14.82
C ASN A 912 95.38 -24.75 16.32
N LEU A 913 94.35 -24.88 17.15
CA LEU A 913 94.46 -24.96 18.62
C LEU A 913 95.16 -23.75 19.28
N ASN A 914 95.23 -22.60 18.61
CA ASN A 914 95.92 -21.43 19.15
C ASN A 914 95.01 -20.63 20.10
N THR A 915 95.55 -20.19 21.24
CA THR A 915 94.83 -19.35 22.20
C THR A 915 95.54 -18.01 22.35
N ALA A 916 94.93 -16.94 21.85
CA ALA A 916 95.40 -15.56 21.94
C ALA A 916 94.42 -14.70 22.75
N ASN A 917 94.89 -14.13 23.86
CA ASN A 917 94.10 -13.23 24.70
C ASN A 917 94.88 -11.93 24.95
N GLY A 918 94.48 -10.85 24.27
CA GLY A 918 95.13 -9.54 24.30
C GLY A 918 95.22 -8.90 22.90
N VAL A 919 95.39 -7.57 22.85
CA VAL A 919 95.57 -6.84 21.58
C VAL A 919 96.83 -7.34 20.87
N SER A 920 96.66 -7.78 19.62
CA SER A 920 97.71 -8.36 18.76
C SER A 920 98.45 -9.56 19.38
N ALA A 921 97.85 -10.25 20.35
CA ALA A 921 98.38 -11.51 20.89
C ALA A 921 98.48 -12.57 19.78
N LEU A 922 99.61 -13.27 19.70
CA LEU A 922 99.97 -14.20 18.61
C LEU A 922 99.75 -13.63 17.20
N GLY A 923 99.77 -12.31 17.00
CA GLY A 923 99.49 -11.69 15.70
C GLY A 923 100.47 -12.07 14.59
N ASN A 924 101.60 -12.70 14.93
CA ASN A 924 102.62 -13.18 13.99
C ASN A 924 102.45 -14.64 13.57
N ILE A 925 101.59 -15.42 14.22
CA ILE A 925 101.35 -16.83 13.86
C ILE A 925 100.68 -16.88 12.49
N THR A 926 101.20 -17.73 11.59
CA THR A 926 100.66 -17.95 10.24
C THR A 926 100.12 -19.37 10.07
N THR A 927 100.94 -20.39 10.35
CA THR A 927 100.53 -21.81 10.23
C THR A 927 100.78 -22.64 11.49
N GLY A 928 101.45 -22.07 12.49
CA GLY A 928 101.79 -22.76 13.73
C GLY A 928 100.55 -23.13 14.57
N SER A 929 100.62 -24.26 15.26
CA SER A 929 99.50 -24.86 15.99
C SER A 929 99.77 -25.04 17.49
N ASN A 930 98.72 -25.12 18.30
CA ASN A 930 98.77 -25.30 19.75
C ASN A 930 99.63 -24.25 20.47
N ASN A 931 99.60 -23.00 19.99
CA ASN A 931 100.33 -21.89 20.61
C ASN A 931 99.44 -21.09 21.56
N ILE A 932 99.97 -20.70 22.71
CA ILE A 932 99.26 -19.90 23.72
C ILE A 932 99.95 -18.55 23.87
N GLY A 933 99.22 -17.46 23.65
CA GLY A 933 99.68 -16.08 23.82
C GLY A 933 98.73 -15.28 24.71
N ILE A 934 99.20 -14.82 25.85
CA ILE A 934 98.38 -14.05 26.80
C ILE A 934 99.07 -12.70 27.08
N GLY A 935 98.40 -11.58 26.76
CA GLY A 935 98.88 -10.21 26.96
C GLY A 935 99.02 -9.39 25.67
N TYR A 936 99.23 -8.07 25.81
CA TYR A 936 99.48 -7.16 24.67
C TYR A 936 100.72 -7.63 23.89
N THR A 937 100.57 -7.90 22.58
CA THR A 937 101.67 -8.31 21.69
C THR A 937 102.44 -9.56 22.16
N ALA A 938 101.77 -10.50 22.84
CA ALA A 938 102.38 -11.77 23.25
C ALA A 938 102.66 -12.67 22.03
N GLN A 939 103.86 -12.55 21.44
CA GLN A 939 104.28 -13.27 20.23
C GLN A 939 105.26 -14.42 20.55
N VAL A 940 105.02 -15.58 19.96
CA VAL A 940 105.93 -16.73 19.98
C VAL A 940 106.99 -16.57 18.88
N PRO A 941 108.21 -17.11 19.05
CA PRO A 941 109.34 -16.79 18.17
C PRO A 941 109.19 -17.36 16.75
N ASN A 942 108.60 -18.55 16.63
CA ASN A 942 108.36 -19.22 15.35
C ASN A 942 106.89 -19.03 14.95
N SER A 943 106.66 -18.38 13.79
CA SER A 943 105.31 -18.16 13.23
C SER A 943 104.66 -19.38 12.60
N THR A 944 105.45 -20.41 12.25
CA THR A 944 105.00 -21.67 11.65
C THR A 944 105.08 -22.86 12.63
N GLY A 945 105.66 -22.66 13.80
CA GLY A 945 105.97 -23.69 14.77
C GLY A 945 104.83 -23.98 15.74
N ASP A 946 104.86 -25.21 16.27
CA ASP A 946 103.80 -25.74 17.12
C ASP A 946 104.20 -25.74 18.60
N ASN A 947 103.19 -25.78 19.48
CA ASN A 947 103.31 -26.04 20.92
C ASN A 947 104.11 -24.99 21.70
N GLN A 948 104.02 -23.71 21.31
CA GLN A 948 104.76 -22.65 21.98
C GLN A 948 103.86 -21.85 22.94
N VAL A 949 104.38 -21.49 24.10
CA VAL A 949 103.67 -20.65 25.08
C VAL A 949 104.41 -19.33 25.26
N ARG A 950 103.70 -18.21 25.15
CA ARG A 950 104.15 -16.86 25.48
C ARG A 950 103.16 -16.18 26.42
N ILE A 951 103.66 -15.77 27.59
CA ILE A 951 102.92 -14.92 28.52
C ILE A 951 103.60 -13.54 28.54
N GLY A 952 102.90 -12.53 28.00
CA GLY A 952 103.34 -11.16 27.85
C GLY A 952 104.37 -10.90 26.74
N ASN A 953 104.92 -9.69 26.70
CA ASN A 953 105.94 -9.26 25.73
C ASN A 953 107.27 -8.94 26.41
N THR A 954 108.24 -8.37 25.68
CA THR A 954 109.56 -8.00 26.22
C THR A 954 109.50 -6.91 27.29
N ASN A 955 108.38 -6.21 27.44
CA ASN A 955 108.20 -5.12 28.41
C ASN A 955 107.66 -5.61 29.77
N ILE A 956 107.45 -6.92 29.93
CA ILE A 956 107.05 -7.50 31.23
C ILE A 956 108.23 -7.43 32.19
N THR A 957 108.08 -6.63 33.25
CA THR A 957 109.10 -6.45 34.30
C THR A 957 108.96 -7.44 35.45
N TYR A 958 107.78 -8.06 35.61
CA TYR A 958 107.51 -9.09 36.62
C TYR A 958 106.52 -10.14 36.09
N ALA A 959 106.92 -11.41 36.14
CA ALA A 959 106.07 -12.57 35.86
C ALA A 959 106.21 -13.57 37.01
N GLY A 960 105.13 -13.83 37.75
CA GLY A 960 105.15 -14.69 38.92
C GLY A 960 104.12 -15.81 38.84
N VAL A 961 104.55 -17.03 39.14
CA VAL A 961 103.68 -18.15 39.53
C VAL A 961 103.97 -18.40 41.01
N GLN A 962 102.95 -18.24 41.87
CA GLN A 962 103.16 -18.22 43.32
C GLN A 962 103.52 -19.61 43.91
N VAL A 963 103.33 -20.68 43.14
CA VAL A 963 103.66 -22.08 43.49
C VAL A 963 104.71 -22.64 42.53
N ALA A 964 105.41 -23.71 42.95
CA ALA A 964 106.38 -24.39 42.09
C ALA A 964 105.71 -24.99 40.84
N TRP A 965 106.47 -25.08 39.73
CA TRP A 965 106.01 -25.63 38.46
C TRP A 965 106.42 -27.10 38.36
N ASP A 966 105.47 -28.03 38.49
CA ASP A 966 105.75 -29.47 38.42
C ASP A 966 105.82 -30.00 36.98
N VAL A 967 106.77 -30.91 36.71
CA VAL A 967 106.92 -31.64 35.43
C VAL A 967 106.89 -33.15 35.69
N THR A 968 106.03 -33.90 34.99
CA THR A 968 105.86 -35.34 35.20
C THR A 968 107.11 -36.14 34.80
N SER A 969 107.64 -36.97 35.71
CA SER A 969 108.85 -37.78 35.49
C SER A 969 108.73 -39.20 36.08
N ASP A 970 107.55 -39.82 35.97
CA ASP A 970 107.28 -41.20 36.44
C ASP A 970 107.94 -42.24 35.52
N LYS A 971 108.43 -43.38 36.07
CA LYS A 971 109.06 -44.45 35.27
C LYS A 971 108.11 -45.03 34.22
N ARG A 972 106.81 -45.11 34.48
CA ARG A 972 105.80 -45.61 33.54
C ARG A 972 105.65 -44.74 32.29
N TRP A 973 106.10 -43.50 32.37
CA TRP A 973 106.12 -42.54 31.26
C TRP A 973 107.46 -42.55 30.50
N LYS A 974 108.38 -43.45 30.85
CA LYS A 974 109.72 -43.55 30.26
C LYS A 974 109.91 -44.94 29.64
N ASP A 975 110.36 -45.00 28.39
CA ASP A 975 110.73 -46.22 27.66
C ASP A 975 112.20 -46.15 27.18
N ASN A 976 112.82 -47.30 26.88
CA ASN A 976 114.23 -47.42 26.48
C ASN A 976 115.22 -46.73 27.45
N ILE A 977 114.99 -46.93 28.76
CA ILE A 977 115.83 -46.37 29.82
C ILE A 977 117.22 -47.02 29.77
N ARG A 978 118.24 -46.20 29.50
CA ARG A 978 119.65 -46.57 29.56
C ARG A 978 120.38 -45.64 30.52
N GLU A 979 121.47 -46.13 31.11
CA GLU A 979 122.36 -45.24 31.87
C GLU A 979 122.97 -44.18 30.95
N LEU A 980 123.16 -42.97 31.49
CA LEU A 980 123.71 -41.85 30.73
C LEU A 980 125.20 -42.12 30.48
N PRO A 981 125.66 -42.27 29.23
CA PRO A 981 127.04 -42.64 28.93
C PRO A 981 127.97 -41.42 28.82
N TYR A 982 127.46 -40.23 29.14
CA TYR A 982 128.15 -38.96 29.05
C TYR A 982 128.08 -38.28 30.40
N GLY A 983 129.22 -37.81 30.90
CA GLY A 983 129.31 -37.22 32.23
C GLY A 983 130.37 -36.15 32.29
N LEU A 984 131.44 -36.39 33.04
CA LEU A 984 132.43 -35.39 33.40
C LEU A 984 133.26 -34.95 32.19
N ASP A 985 133.57 -35.89 31.31
CA ASP A 985 134.33 -35.68 30.08
C ASP A 985 133.63 -34.70 29.14
N VAL A 986 132.30 -34.77 29.06
CA VAL A 986 131.44 -33.86 28.29
C VAL A 986 131.22 -32.56 29.06
N LEU A 987 130.92 -32.61 30.35
CA LEU A 987 130.66 -31.41 31.16
C LEU A 987 131.85 -30.44 31.16
N LYS A 988 133.08 -30.95 31.25
CA LYS A 988 134.30 -30.13 31.24
C LYS A 988 134.49 -29.34 29.93
N GLN A 989 133.81 -29.73 28.86
CA GLN A 989 133.89 -29.06 27.58
C GLN A 989 132.77 -28.02 27.39
N LEU A 990 131.77 -27.98 28.27
CA LEU A 990 130.74 -26.94 28.26
C LEU A 990 131.30 -25.60 28.77
N LYS A 991 130.91 -24.51 28.12
CA LYS A 991 131.38 -23.15 28.44
C LYS A 991 130.26 -22.29 28.99
N PRO A 992 130.13 -22.13 30.32
CA PRO A 992 129.21 -21.15 30.88
C PRO A 992 129.71 -19.74 30.56
N VAL A 993 128.76 -18.86 30.27
CA VAL A 993 128.97 -17.45 29.92
C VAL A 993 127.98 -16.58 30.69
N ASP A 994 128.33 -15.33 30.94
CA ASP A 994 127.40 -14.29 31.37
C ASP A 994 127.16 -13.30 30.23
N TYR A 995 125.91 -12.88 30.05
CA TYR A 995 125.52 -12.09 28.89
C TYR A 995 124.34 -11.16 29.20
N VAL A 996 124.21 -10.10 28.39
CA VAL A 996 123.03 -9.23 28.38
C VAL A 996 122.28 -9.51 27.10
N ARG A 997 120.99 -9.83 27.20
CA ARG A 997 120.17 -10.03 26.00
C ARG A 997 120.08 -8.75 25.19
N LYS A 998 120.26 -8.87 23.87
CA LYS A 998 120.18 -7.71 22.96
C LYS A 998 118.81 -7.02 23.00
N ASN A 999 117.75 -7.78 23.29
CA ASN A 999 116.35 -7.36 23.31
C ASN A 999 115.79 -7.10 24.72
N ASN A 1000 116.64 -6.87 25.73
CA ASN A 1000 116.23 -6.46 27.08
C ASN A 1000 116.56 -4.97 27.28
N GLU A 1001 115.53 -4.13 27.42
CA GLU A 1001 115.68 -2.67 27.60
C GLU A 1001 116.37 -2.29 28.91
N HIS A 1002 116.23 -3.12 29.95
CA HIS A 1002 116.81 -2.88 31.27
C HIS A 1002 118.28 -3.33 31.39
N LYS A 1003 118.86 -3.89 30.32
CA LYS A 1003 120.26 -4.34 30.24
C LYS A 1003 120.70 -5.24 31.41
N THR A 1004 119.76 -6.02 31.96
CA THR A 1004 120.04 -6.96 33.04
C THR A 1004 121.01 -8.04 32.57
N ARG A 1005 122.02 -8.34 33.40
CA ARG A 1005 123.01 -9.38 33.12
C ARG A 1005 122.47 -10.74 33.57
N GLU A 1006 122.53 -11.72 32.69
CA GLU A 1006 122.05 -13.09 32.86
C GLU A 1006 123.23 -14.06 32.74
N MET A 1007 123.10 -15.28 33.28
CA MET A 1007 124.11 -16.34 33.15
C MET A 1007 123.52 -17.55 32.42
N GLY A 1008 124.33 -18.24 31.61
CA GLY A 1008 123.90 -19.43 30.89
C GLY A 1008 124.98 -20.00 29.98
N PHE A 1009 124.58 -20.75 28.94
CA PHE A 1009 125.45 -21.28 27.90
C PHE A 1009 125.10 -20.67 26.55
N ILE A 1010 126.09 -20.53 25.67
CA ILE A 1010 125.85 -20.23 24.26
C ILE A 1010 125.39 -21.53 23.58
N ALA A 1011 124.18 -21.55 23.06
CA ALA A 1011 123.57 -22.76 22.50
C ALA A 1011 124.35 -23.35 21.31
N GLN A 1012 124.99 -22.50 20.49
CA GLN A 1012 125.85 -22.93 19.38
C GLN A 1012 127.13 -23.64 19.87
N ASP A 1013 127.71 -23.19 20.99
CA ASP A 1013 128.88 -23.85 21.57
C ASP A 1013 128.51 -25.24 22.11
N VAL A 1014 127.31 -25.37 22.67
CA VAL A 1014 126.77 -26.65 23.09
C VAL A 1014 126.51 -27.57 21.89
N GLU A 1015 125.94 -27.06 20.78
CA GLU A 1015 125.69 -27.84 19.56
C GLU A 1015 126.98 -28.44 18.98
N ALA A 1016 128.04 -27.61 18.90
CA ALA A 1016 129.35 -28.03 18.43
C ALA A 1016 129.93 -29.16 19.29
N LEU A 1017 129.76 -29.07 20.62
CA LEU A 1017 130.19 -30.11 21.54
C LEU A 1017 129.40 -31.40 21.35
N LEU A 1018 128.06 -31.34 21.31
CA LEU A 1018 127.21 -32.52 21.14
C LEU A 1018 127.51 -33.25 19.83
N THR A 1019 127.77 -32.51 18.75
CA THR A 1019 128.15 -33.08 17.45
C THR A 1019 129.47 -33.83 17.53
N LYS A 1020 130.48 -33.25 18.20
CA LYS A 1020 131.81 -33.85 18.35
C LYS A 1020 131.77 -35.19 19.09
N ILE A 1021 130.90 -35.33 20.09
CA ILE A 1021 130.78 -36.56 20.89
C ILE A 1021 129.79 -37.57 20.29
N GLY A 1022 129.19 -37.27 19.14
CA GLY A 1022 128.21 -38.14 18.50
C GLY A 1022 126.86 -38.20 19.21
N TYR A 1023 126.55 -37.22 20.08
CA TYR A 1023 125.24 -37.13 20.73
C TYR A 1023 124.22 -36.62 19.72
N LYS A 1024 123.49 -37.56 19.11
CA LYS A 1024 122.42 -37.23 18.16
C LYS A 1024 121.21 -36.71 18.94
N ASP A 1025 120.88 -35.46 18.66
CA ASP A 1025 119.96 -34.58 19.38
C ASP A 1025 118.70 -35.28 19.95
N GLN A 1026 118.68 -35.47 21.28
CA GLN A 1026 117.52 -35.97 22.05
C GLN A 1026 116.63 -34.82 22.56
N GLY A 1027 116.73 -33.63 21.95
CA GLY A 1027 115.88 -32.47 22.23
C GLY A 1027 116.48 -31.46 23.23
N LEU A 1028 117.79 -31.53 23.53
CA LEU A 1028 118.48 -30.65 24.49
C LEU A 1028 118.64 -29.22 23.96
N LEU A 1029 118.84 -29.11 22.65
CA LEU A 1029 118.89 -27.85 21.91
C LEU A 1029 117.66 -27.73 21.04
N HIS A 1030 117.20 -26.51 20.87
CA HIS A 1030 116.15 -26.20 19.92
C HIS A 1030 116.56 -24.97 19.12
N LYS A 1031 116.15 -24.91 17.86
CA LYS A 1031 116.47 -23.79 16.98
C LYS A 1031 115.17 -23.24 16.41
N ASP A 1032 114.97 -21.93 16.54
CA ASP A 1032 113.82 -21.24 15.97
C ASP A 1032 114.03 -20.97 14.46
N ASP A 1033 112.97 -20.53 13.79
CA ASP A 1033 112.95 -20.24 12.36
C ASP A 1033 113.92 -19.15 11.91
N LYS A 1034 114.35 -18.26 12.83
CA LYS A 1034 115.35 -17.23 12.54
C LYS A 1034 116.77 -17.74 12.78
N GLY A 1035 116.92 -19.01 13.13
CA GLY A 1035 118.17 -19.68 13.43
C GLY A 1035 118.68 -19.41 14.85
N TYR A 1036 117.91 -18.76 15.72
CA TYR A 1036 118.31 -18.60 17.12
C TYR A 1036 118.14 -19.91 17.85
N MET A 1037 119.15 -20.27 18.65
CA MET A 1037 119.16 -21.52 19.40
C MET A 1037 118.81 -21.27 20.87
N SER A 1038 118.00 -22.16 21.43
CA SER A 1038 117.61 -22.21 22.83
C SER A 1038 118.05 -23.54 23.45
N LEU A 1039 118.20 -23.52 24.77
CA LEU A 1039 118.73 -24.62 25.57
C LEU A 1039 117.71 -25.05 26.61
N ARG A 1040 117.52 -26.37 26.76
CA ARG A 1040 116.79 -26.95 27.89
C ARG A 1040 117.70 -27.05 29.10
N TYR A 1041 117.84 -25.96 29.83
CA TYR A 1041 118.70 -25.89 31.03
C TYR A 1041 118.38 -26.98 32.07
N ASN A 1042 117.11 -27.39 32.21
CA ASN A 1042 116.73 -28.44 33.16
C ASN A 1042 117.35 -29.80 32.84
N ASP A 1043 117.59 -30.12 31.57
CA ASP A 1043 118.10 -31.43 31.17
C ASP A 1043 119.59 -31.58 31.54
N PHE A 1044 120.32 -30.45 31.69
CA PHE A 1044 121.71 -30.46 32.18
C PHE A 1044 121.81 -30.93 33.64
N ILE A 1045 120.72 -30.92 34.40
CA ILE A 1045 120.73 -31.40 35.79
C ILE A 1045 121.15 -32.88 35.84
N ALA A 1046 120.64 -33.71 34.94
CA ALA A 1046 121.00 -35.13 34.88
C ALA A 1046 122.45 -35.35 34.44
N LEU A 1047 122.93 -34.55 33.48
CA LEU A 1047 124.33 -34.59 33.01
C LEU A 1047 125.30 -34.14 34.11
N LEU A 1048 124.99 -33.03 34.79
CA LEU A 1048 125.73 -32.54 35.96
C LEU A 1048 125.79 -33.61 37.05
N THR A 1049 124.68 -34.32 37.27
CA THR A 1049 124.63 -35.42 38.26
C THR A 1049 125.59 -36.54 37.88
N LYS A 1050 125.56 -37.02 36.62
CA LYS A 1050 126.47 -38.09 36.16
C LYS A 1050 127.94 -37.66 36.17
N ALA A 1051 128.22 -36.43 35.78
CA ALA A 1051 129.57 -35.87 35.82
C ALA A 1051 130.15 -35.82 37.23
N ILE A 1052 129.33 -35.42 38.21
CA ILE A 1052 129.74 -35.43 39.62
C ILE A 1052 130.00 -36.86 40.10
N GLN A 1053 129.19 -37.85 39.68
CA GLN A 1053 129.42 -39.26 40.02
C GLN A 1053 130.75 -39.79 39.46
N GLU A 1054 131.05 -39.57 38.19
CA GLU A 1054 132.32 -39.98 37.57
C GLU A 1054 133.53 -39.25 38.17
N GLN A 1055 133.36 -37.97 38.53
CA GLN A 1055 134.41 -37.23 39.23
C GLN A 1055 134.74 -37.86 40.58
N GLN A 1056 133.72 -38.37 41.28
CA GLN A 1056 133.92 -39.05 42.56
C GLN A 1056 134.70 -40.36 42.38
N GLU A 1057 134.42 -41.15 41.34
CA GLU A 1057 135.18 -42.39 41.07
C GLU A 1057 136.68 -42.12 40.79
N ILE A 1058 137.01 -41.02 40.10
CA ILE A 1058 138.41 -40.62 39.87
C ILE A 1058 139.10 -40.24 41.19
N ILE A 1059 138.40 -39.51 42.06
CA ILE A 1059 138.92 -39.13 43.38
C ILE A 1059 139.19 -40.39 44.22
N ASP A 1060 138.25 -41.33 44.23
CA ASP A 1060 138.39 -42.58 45.00
C ASP A 1060 139.55 -43.46 44.47
N SER A 1061 139.76 -43.48 43.14
CA SER A 1061 140.90 -44.18 42.51
C SER A 1061 142.24 -43.53 42.87
N GLN A 1062 142.31 -42.20 42.87
CA GLN A 1062 143.52 -41.47 43.25
C GLN A 1062 143.88 -41.67 44.73
N GLU A 1063 142.89 -41.76 45.63
CA GLU A 1063 143.14 -42.10 47.03
C GLU A 1063 143.70 -43.52 47.22
N SER A 1064 143.28 -44.50 46.40
CA SER A 1064 143.83 -45.86 46.46
C SER A 1064 145.29 -45.95 45.99
N GLU A 1065 145.69 -45.19 44.96
CA GLU A 1065 147.06 -45.15 44.46
C GLU A 1065 148.02 -44.51 45.48
N ILE A 1066 147.59 -43.45 46.15
CA ILE A 1066 148.33 -42.80 47.25
C ILE A 1066 148.56 -43.80 48.42
N LYS A 1067 147.58 -44.65 48.72
CA LYS A 1067 147.69 -45.68 49.78
C LYS A 1067 148.74 -46.76 49.45
N SER A 1068 148.87 -47.15 48.18
CA SER A 1068 149.85 -48.15 47.70
C SER A 1068 151.29 -47.62 47.77
N LEU A 1069 151.52 -46.39 47.29
CA LEU A 1069 152.84 -45.73 47.31
C LEU A 1069 153.38 -45.52 48.74
N THR A 1070 152.49 -45.28 49.71
CA THR A 1070 152.88 -45.09 51.11
C THR A 1070 153.37 -46.40 51.77
N ALA A 1071 152.87 -47.56 51.35
CA ALA A 1071 153.29 -48.87 51.87
C ALA A 1071 154.68 -49.32 51.35
N GLU A 1072 155.01 -48.95 50.11
CA GLU A 1072 156.31 -49.24 49.47
C GLU A 1072 157.46 -48.41 50.10
N GLN A 1073 157.16 -47.17 50.51
CA GLN A 1073 158.09 -46.30 51.23
C GLN A 1073 158.47 -46.86 52.62
N GLN A 1074 157.53 -47.50 53.31
CA GLN A 1074 157.75 -48.07 54.65
C GLN A 1074 158.60 -49.36 54.63
N SER A 1075 158.47 -50.16 53.57
CA SER A 1075 159.29 -51.36 53.31
C SER A 1075 160.75 -51.01 53.00
N THR A 1076 160.98 -49.94 52.25
CA THR A 1076 162.30 -49.44 51.87
C THR A 1076 163.07 -48.86 53.06
N ASN A 1077 162.37 -48.17 53.98
CA ASN A 1077 162.97 -47.64 55.21
C ASN A 1077 163.42 -48.74 56.19
N ASN A 1078 162.66 -49.84 56.31
CA ASN A 1078 163.04 -50.98 57.14
C ASN A 1078 164.25 -51.78 56.59
N ARG A 1079 164.48 -51.75 55.26
CA ARG A 1079 165.68 -52.32 54.62
C ARG A 1079 166.94 -51.46 54.85
N LEU A 1080 166.79 -50.14 54.99
CA LEU A 1080 167.90 -49.23 55.34
C LEU A 1080 168.43 -49.48 56.77
N ILE A 1081 167.54 -49.64 57.75
CA ILE A 1081 167.92 -49.86 59.18
C ILE A 1081 168.71 -51.17 59.36
N LYS A 1082 168.41 -52.21 58.58
CA LYS A 1082 169.15 -53.48 58.61
C LYS A 1082 170.55 -53.41 57.96
N ILE A 1083 170.77 -52.47 57.03
CA ILE A 1083 172.06 -52.26 56.37
C ILE A 1083 172.99 -51.40 57.24
N GLU A 1084 172.46 -50.42 57.99
CA GLU A 1084 173.24 -49.60 58.94
C GLU A 1084 173.84 -50.41 60.10
N ALA A 1085 173.18 -51.46 60.60
CA ALA A 1085 173.69 -52.27 61.70
C ALA A 1085 174.81 -53.26 61.30
N LEU A 1086 174.92 -53.65 60.02
CA LEU A 1086 175.93 -54.60 59.53
C LEU A 1086 177.26 -53.93 59.12
N LEU A 1087 177.29 -52.59 59.00
CA LEU A 1087 178.49 -51.80 58.70
C LEU A 1087 179.32 -51.42 59.96
N LEU A 1088 178.87 -51.76 61.17
CA LEU A 1088 179.52 -51.41 62.46
C LEU A 1088 180.26 -52.58 63.13
N ASN A 1089 180.87 -53.46 62.32
CA ASN A 1089 182.07 -54.19 62.73
C ASN A 1089 183.25 -53.47 62.05
N THR A 1090 184.36 -53.18 62.76
CA THR A 1090 185.68 -52.69 62.25
C THR A 1090 186.12 -51.22 62.45
N ALA A 1091 185.90 -50.67 63.65
CA ALA A 1091 186.86 -49.73 64.26
C ALA A 1091 186.83 -49.83 65.80
N GLY A 1092 187.61 -50.76 66.37
CA GLY A 1092 187.99 -50.76 67.79
C GLY A 1092 187.35 -51.83 68.70
N LYS A 1093 187.87 -53.06 68.61
CA LYS A 1093 187.49 -54.32 69.31
C LYS A 1093 186.17 -54.97 68.91
#